data_AF-A0A7C5EQ47-F1
#
_entry.id   AF-A0A7C5EQ47-F1
#
_cell.length_a   1.000
_cell.length_b   1.000
_cell.length_c   1.000
_cell.angle_alpha   90.00
_cell.angle_beta   90.00
_cell.angle_gamma   90.00
#
_symmetry.space_group_name_H-M   'P 1'
#
loop_
_entity.id
_entity.type
_entity.pdbx_description
1 polymer ?
#
loop_
_entity_poly.entity_id
_entity_poly.type
_entity_poly.pdbx_seq_one_letter_code
_entity_poly.pdbx_strand_id
1 'polypeptide(L)'
;SEVRIFAYFKNFVLIACYLGFGLGCALCRRRINLLATLAPVMLLAMFVTLPWEPLRRIVNELPDAIGAFSGVHIWSVLPVSSTTQLFGAIVLIVPLFAFITLMFVPVGQLVGWYLEKATKGIAAYTINVLASMAGILLYTLLCFEYQPPAVWFAIGGLLLTVLLWRSPRLRWSAAVAFGFCVILTSLGTGKGRSVLWSPYQKLSISPWKSGNETIGYTVNTNDNWYQVMIDLSPQFVTGHQNLLRGVPIEWNAYNLPYQFHPKPPSVLVLGAGTGNDVAAAIRNGAGRVVAVEIDPLILEQGKRLHFEKPYASPRVETVLDDARSYLQNGKERFDLILFSLLDSHTTSSYFSNIRIDNYVYTVEALAAARRLLKPDGLFVVKFWVDRPWIGGRLRGLLTRVFGYPPVLLKAEKSYTTEGSFFVSGSQEAIGRAMANPNLAAYVKSHENVPLQEAAITTDDWPYFYQQEPGLPSSVLIISLVLAVVCWWAIRETGYGARWMQWHFFFLGAAFLLLEAQIISKMALLFGTTWLVNSIVISALLLLIVGANALVQWKPDISSTFAYTGIFISMAISYSIPLETYFFDSLWLKVLVSALVLCLPVFFAGIVFIRSFASAGFSGNALGSNLIGSLVGGLLESLSMWTGLKSLLLLAGFLYLVSFLFRHEESVSKVAVTDLASSQTSA
;
A
#
# COMPACT_ATOMS: atom_id res chain seq x y z
N SER A 1 -4.07 -7.43 -5.69
CA SER A 1 -3.94 -7.21 -7.14
C SER A 1 -4.21 -8.54 -7.83
N GLU A 2 -5.12 -8.60 -8.80
CA GLU A 2 -5.36 -9.83 -9.58
C GLU A 2 -4.19 -10.16 -10.52
N VAL A 3 -3.44 -9.14 -10.95
CA VAL A 3 -2.15 -9.33 -11.63
C VAL A 3 -1.04 -9.24 -10.58
N ARG A 4 -0.48 -10.39 -10.21
CA ARG A 4 0.46 -10.51 -9.08
C ARG A 4 1.76 -9.71 -9.26
N ILE A 5 2.17 -9.42 -10.50
CA ILE A 5 3.37 -8.60 -10.77
C ILE A 5 3.27 -7.18 -10.21
N PHE A 6 2.06 -6.62 -10.15
CA PHE A 6 1.82 -5.32 -9.54
C PHE A 6 1.87 -5.38 -8.01
N ALA A 7 1.84 -6.56 -7.39
CA ALA A 7 2.21 -6.70 -5.99
C ALA A 7 3.70 -6.42 -5.78
N TYR A 8 4.59 -6.63 -6.75
CA TYR A 8 5.98 -6.16 -6.61
C TYR A 8 6.03 -4.64 -6.82
N PHE A 9 5.49 -4.15 -7.93
CA PHE A 9 5.68 -2.76 -8.37
C PHE A 9 4.35 -1.98 -8.42
N LYS A 10 3.64 -1.71 -7.32
CA LYS A 10 2.41 -0.89 -7.40
C LYS A 10 2.70 0.52 -7.93
N ASN A 11 3.87 1.08 -7.64
CA ASN A 11 4.28 2.39 -8.16
C ASN A 11 4.35 2.40 -9.71
N PHE A 12 4.52 1.25 -10.37
CA PHE A 12 4.51 1.16 -11.82
C PHE A 12 3.20 1.64 -12.46
N VAL A 13 2.06 1.24 -11.89
CA VAL A 13 0.75 1.64 -12.43
C VAL A 13 0.59 3.15 -12.30
N LEU A 14 0.99 3.71 -11.15
CA LEU A 14 1.02 5.15 -10.91
C LEU A 14 1.92 5.87 -11.93
N ILE A 15 3.16 5.39 -12.12
CA ILE A 15 4.13 5.91 -13.10
C ILE A 15 3.52 5.89 -14.53
N ALA A 16 2.87 4.80 -14.92
CA ALA A 16 2.23 4.69 -16.24
C ALA A 16 1.11 5.73 -16.41
N CYS A 17 0.26 5.90 -15.39
CA CYS A 17 -0.80 6.91 -15.38
C CYS A 17 -0.22 8.34 -15.50
N TYR A 18 0.82 8.67 -14.73
CA TYR A 18 1.47 9.99 -14.76
C TYR A 18 2.16 10.26 -16.10
N LEU A 19 2.85 9.26 -16.68
CA LEU A 19 3.44 9.37 -18.01
C LEU A 19 2.35 9.63 -19.06
N GLY A 20 1.32 8.79 -19.09
CA GLY A 20 0.24 8.88 -20.06
C GLY A 20 -0.49 10.21 -19.98
N PHE A 21 -0.91 10.61 -18.79
CA PHE A 21 -1.61 11.87 -18.57
C PHE A 21 -0.69 13.09 -18.83
N GLY A 22 0.58 13.03 -18.42
CA GLY A 22 1.58 14.08 -18.65
C GLY A 22 1.90 14.29 -20.12
N LEU A 23 2.16 13.21 -20.87
CA LEU A 23 2.28 13.23 -22.33
C LEU A 23 1.01 13.76 -22.98
N GLY A 24 -0.16 13.34 -22.49
CA GLY A 24 -1.44 13.86 -22.94
C GLY A 24 -1.53 15.38 -22.83
N CYS A 25 -1.20 15.94 -21.66
CA CYS A 25 -1.21 17.39 -21.43
C CYS A 25 -0.25 18.13 -22.38
N ALA A 26 0.96 17.61 -22.57
CA ALA A 26 1.94 18.17 -23.50
C ALA A 26 1.47 18.11 -24.97
N LEU A 27 0.67 17.10 -25.32
CA LEU A 27 0.15 16.88 -26.68
C LEU A 27 -1.27 17.42 -26.89
N CYS A 28 -1.77 18.29 -26.01
CA CYS A 28 -3.14 18.82 -26.06
C CYS A 28 -3.48 19.60 -27.34
N ARG A 29 -2.47 20.05 -28.10
CA ARG A 29 -2.62 20.77 -29.38
C ARG A 29 -2.76 19.82 -30.59
N ARG A 30 -2.56 18.51 -30.40
CA ARG A 30 -2.79 17.50 -31.43
C ARG A 30 -4.26 17.07 -31.46
N ARG A 31 -4.66 16.36 -32.52
CA ARG A 31 -6.00 15.78 -32.61
C ARG A 31 -6.23 14.80 -31.45
N ILE A 32 -7.32 15.01 -30.73
CA ILE A 32 -7.72 14.17 -29.59
C ILE A 32 -8.56 13.00 -30.12
N ASN A 33 -8.12 11.77 -29.87
CA ASN A 33 -8.86 10.56 -30.22
C ASN A 33 -9.25 9.79 -28.96
N LEU A 34 -10.46 10.04 -28.44
CA LEU A 34 -10.96 9.37 -27.23
C LEU A 34 -11.26 7.88 -27.44
N LEU A 35 -11.46 7.42 -28.68
CA LEU A 35 -11.63 5.98 -28.96
C LEU A 35 -10.35 5.20 -28.66
N ALA A 36 -9.19 5.87 -28.69
CA ALA A 36 -7.91 5.25 -28.33
C ALA A 36 -7.83 4.87 -26.84
N THR A 37 -8.65 5.45 -25.96
CA THR A 37 -8.76 5.04 -24.55
C THR A 37 -9.58 3.76 -24.38
N LEU A 38 -10.58 3.52 -25.24
CA LEU A 38 -11.50 2.39 -25.09
C LEU A 38 -10.83 1.03 -25.34
N ALA A 39 -9.93 0.95 -26.34
CA ALA A 39 -9.26 -0.31 -26.67
C ALA A 39 -8.36 -0.83 -25.54
N PRO A 40 -7.45 -0.03 -24.94
CA PRO A 40 -6.68 -0.46 -23.77
C PRO A 40 -7.55 -0.87 -22.59
N VAL A 41 -8.66 -0.15 -22.30
CA VAL A 41 -9.58 -0.51 -21.21
C VAL A 41 -10.17 -1.91 -21.43
N MET A 42 -10.69 -2.18 -22.63
CA MET A 42 -11.26 -3.49 -22.96
C MET A 42 -10.19 -4.59 -22.93
N LEU A 43 -9.00 -4.34 -23.47
CA LEU A 43 -7.89 -5.30 -23.47
C LEU A 43 -7.41 -5.63 -22.05
N LEU A 44 -7.29 -4.63 -21.17
CA LEU A 44 -6.93 -4.84 -19.77
C LEU A 44 -8.02 -5.59 -19.00
N ALA A 45 -9.30 -5.24 -19.20
CA ALA A 45 -10.43 -5.96 -18.61
C ALA A 45 -10.46 -7.42 -19.07
N MET A 46 -10.23 -7.65 -20.36
CA MET A 46 -10.12 -8.97 -20.97
C MET A 46 -8.95 -9.74 -20.38
N PHE A 47 -7.76 -9.15 -20.32
CA PHE A 47 -6.55 -9.76 -19.79
C PHE A 47 -6.73 -10.26 -18.35
N VAL A 48 -7.45 -9.52 -17.52
CA VAL A 48 -7.67 -9.84 -16.10
C VAL A 48 -8.74 -10.93 -15.91
N THR A 49 -9.84 -10.87 -16.66
CA THR A 49 -11.02 -11.69 -16.37
C THR A 49 -11.16 -12.93 -17.26
N LEU A 50 -10.45 -13.01 -18.40
CA LEU A 50 -10.59 -14.15 -19.32
C LEU A 50 -10.37 -15.48 -18.57
N PRO A 51 -11.27 -16.47 -18.71
CA PRO A 51 -11.10 -17.80 -18.13
C PRO A 51 -10.11 -18.65 -18.94
N TRP A 52 -8.98 -18.06 -19.35
CA TRP A 52 -7.95 -18.75 -20.11
C TRP A 52 -6.86 -19.24 -19.15
N GLU A 53 -6.98 -20.51 -18.76
CA GLU A 53 -6.10 -21.17 -17.79
C GLU A 53 -4.59 -21.03 -18.08
N PRO A 54 -4.08 -21.23 -19.31
CA PRO A 54 -2.68 -20.97 -19.64
C PRO A 54 -2.21 -19.55 -19.33
N LEU A 55 -3.01 -18.54 -19.69
CA LEU A 55 -2.68 -17.14 -19.41
C LEU A 55 -2.68 -16.87 -17.90
N ARG A 56 -3.68 -17.40 -17.18
CA ARG A 56 -3.75 -17.28 -15.71
C ARG A 56 -2.55 -17.92 -15.03
N ARG A 57 -2.10 -19.09 -15.48
CA ARG A 57 -0.89 -19.74 -14.96
C ARG A 57 0.34 -18.86 -15.18
N ILE A 58 0.55 -18.37 -16.40
CA ILE A 58 1.66 -17.46 -16.71
C ILE A 58 1.63 -16.24 -15.78
N VAL A 59 0.50 -15.53 -15.71
CA VAL A 59 0.33 -14.34 -14.86
C VAL A 59 0.55 -14.63 -13.37
N ASN A 60 0.16 -15.82 -12.91
CA ASN A 60 0.32 -16.24 -11.52
C ASN A 60 1.75 -16.68 -11.16
N GLU A 61 2.50 -17.22 -12.11
CA GLU A 61 3.89 -17.69 -11.94
C GLU A 61 4.92 -16.56 -12.15
N LEU A 62 4.53 -15.44 -12.74
CA LEU A 62 5.38 -14.27 -12.99
C LEU A 62 6.03 -13.62 -11.73
N PRO A 63 5.38 -13.56 -10.57
CA PRO A 63 6.02 -13.30 -9.28
C PRO A 63 7.27 -14.15 -9.01
N ASP A 64 7.18 -15.45 -9.27
CA ASP A 64 8.22 -16.45 -8.99
C ASP A 64 9.48 -16.15 -9.83
N ALA A 65 9.26 -15.65 -11.04
CA ALA A 65 10.29 -15.18 -11.95
C ALA A 65 11.05 -13.92 -11.49
N ILE A 66 10.44 -13.07 -10.64
CA ILE A 66 11.05 -11.81 -10.16
C ILE A 66 11.64 -11.97 -8.76
N GLY A 67 11.00 -12.79 -7.91
CA GLY A 67 11.37 -12.95 -6.49
C GLY A 67 12.84 -13.31 -6.28
N ALA A 68 13.41 -14.17 -7.13
CA ALA A 68 14.80 -14.61 -7.01
C ALA A 68 15.85 -13.50 -7.19
N PHE A 69 15.55 -12.43 -7.93
CA PHE A 69 16.48 -11.30 -8.18
C PHE A 69 16.26 -10.12 -7.23
N SER A 70 15.30 -10.22 -6.30
CA SER A 70 14.84 -9.06 -5.56
C SER A 70 15.45 -8.88 -4.18
N GLY A 71 16.14 -9.88 -3.61
CA GLY A 71 16.56 -9.81 -2.20
C GLY A 71 15.39 -9.51 -1.23
N VAL A 72 14.15 -9.62 -1.73
CA VAL A 72 12.89 -9.35 -1.05
C VAL A 72 12.11 -10.65 -1.05
N HIS A 73 11.68 -11.08 0.13
CA HIS A 73 10.88 -12.28 0.24
C HIS A 73 9.40 -11.95 0.06
N ILE A 74 8.73 -12.64 -0.87
CA ILE A 74 7.26 -12.64 -0.96
C ILE A 74 6.77 -14.04 -0.68
N TRP A 75 5.74 -14.10 0.14
CA TRP A 75 5.13 -15.35 0.51
C TRP A 75 4.55 -16.08 -0.71
N SER A 76 4.65 -17.41 -0.72
CA SER A 76 4.28 -18.34 -1.82
C SER A 76 5.15 -18.30 -3.09
N VAL A 77 6.26 -17.56 -3.09
CA VAL A 77 7.13 -17.37 -4.26
C VAL A 77 8.42 -18.16 -4.12
N LEU A 78 8.60 -19.21 -4.92
CA LEU A 78 9.84 -20.00 -4.92
C LEU A 78 10.96 -19.24 -5.65
N PRO A 79 12.17 -19.13 -5.06
CA PRO A 79 13.30 -18.48 -5.71
C PRO A 79 13.80 -19.37 -6.85
N VAL A 80 13.38 -19.09 -8.08
CA VAL A 80 13.99 -19.71 -9.27
C VAL A 80 14.83 -18.63 -9.95
N SER A 81 16.15 -18.78 -9.90
CA SER A 81 17.08 -17.84 -10.53
C SER A 81 17.31 -18.24 -11.98
N SER A 82 16.57 -17.64 -12.91
CA SER A 82 16.91 -17.75 -14.33
C SER A 82 16.73 -16.42 -15.06
N THR A 83 17.75 -16.01 -15.81
CA THR A 83 17.71 -14.82 -16.67
C THR A 83 16.54 -14.86 -17.66
N THR A 84 16.10 -16.06 -18.06
CA THR A 84 14.92 -16.26 -18.93
C THR A 84 13.62 -15.83 -18.28
N GLN A 85 13.49 -16.03 -16.97
CA GLN A 85 12.31 -15.65 -16.18
C GLN A 85 12.22 -14.12 -15.99
N LEU A 86 13.35 -13.46 -15.72
CA LEU A 86 13.41 -11.99 -15.68
C LEU A 86 13.06 -11.36 -17.04
N PHE A 87 13.53 -11.96 -18.14
CA PHE A 87 13.15 -11.53 -19.49
C PHE A 87 11.63 -11.70 -19.72
N GLY A 88 11.06 -12.85 -19.33
CA GLY A 88 9.61 -13.08 -19.38
C GLY A 88 8.81 -12.03 -18.59
N ALA A 89 9.29 -11.62 -17.42
CA ALA A 89 8.70 -10.53 -16.65
C ALA A 89 8.71 -9.20 -17.38
N ILE A 90 9.83 -8.82 -17.99
CA ILE A 90 9.93 -7.58 -18.79
C ILE A 90 8.98 -7.62 -19.99
N VAL A 91 8.91 -8.75 -20.70
CA VAL A 91 8.03 -8.95 -21.86
C VAL A 91 6.55 -8.79 -21.49
N LEU A 92 6.14 -9.10 -20.26
CA LEU A 92 4.77 -8.84 -19.82
C LEU A 92 4.58 -7.41 -19.29
N ILE A 93 5.51 -6.92 -18.47
CA ILE A 93 5.41 -5.61 -17.82
C ILE A 93 5.33 -4.50 -18.87
N VAL A 94 6.21 -4.49 -19.87
CA VAL A 94 6.31 -3.36 -20.81
C VAL A 94 5.02 -3.15 -21.62
N PRO A 95 4.38 -4.17 -22.21
CA PRO A 95 3.09 -4.00 -22.88
C PRO A 95 1.98 -3.53 -21.93
N LEU A 96 1.91 -4.06 -20.71
CA LEU A 96 0.94 -3.59 -19.70
C LEU A 96 1.18 -2.11 -19.35
N PHE A 97 2.44 -1.70 -19.22
CA PHE A 97 2.83 -0.30 -19.01
C PHE A 97 2.31 0.58 -20.14
N ALA A 98 2.55 0.14 -21.38
CA ALA A 98 2.18 0.87 -22.57
C ALA A 98 0.65 0.99 -22.68
N PHE A 99 -0.10 -0.08 -22.41
CA PHE A 99 -1.57 -0.02 -22.43
C PHE A 99 -2.13 0.95 -21.39
N ILE A 100 -1.61 0.92 -20.16
CA ILE A 100 -2.03 1.87 -19.11
C ILE A 100 -1.65 3.29 -19.54
N THR A 101 -0.43 3.51 -20.01
CA THR A 101 0.03 4.83 -20.48
C THR A 101 -0.86 5.37 -21.59
N LEU A 102 -1.13 4.57 -22.63
CA LEU A 102 -1.96 4.95 -23.78
C LEU A 102 -3.41 5.25 -23.38
N MET A 103 -3.94 4.57 -22.37
CA MET A 103 -5.28 4.84 -21.84
C MET A 103 -5.42 6.29 -21.36
N PHE A 104 -4.40 6.83 -20.69
CA PHE A 104 -4.43 8.16 -20.09
C PHE A 104 -4.01 9.31 -21.03
N VAL A 105 -3.37 9.03 -22.18
CA VAL A 105 -2.96 10.08 -23.14
C VAL A 105 -4.14 10.92 -23.63
N PRO A 106 -5.24 10.36 -24.18
CA PRO A 106 -6.36 11.18 -24.65
C PRO A 106 -7.06 11.96 -23.53
N VAL A 107 -7.09 11.41 -22.32
CA VAL A 107 -7.64 12.07 -21.13
C VAL A 107 -6.79 13.29 -20.75
N GLY A 108 -5.46 13.13 -20.71
CA GLY A 108 -4.53 14.23 -20.47
C GLY A 108 -4.61 15.31 -21.55
N GLN A 109 -4.78 14.94 -22.82
CA GLN A 109 -4.97 15.91 -23.92
C GLN A 109 -6.22 16.75 -23.71
N LEU A 110 -7.32 16.13 -23.27
CA LEU A 110 -8.57 16.81 -23.01
C LEU A 110 -8.42 17.84 -21.87
N VAL A 111 -7.79 17.44 -20.77
CA VAL A 111 -7.55 18.32 -19.61
C VAL A 111 -6.62 19.47 -20.00
N GLY A 112 -5.50 19.19 -20.65
CA GLY A 112 -4.57 20.23 -21.12
C GLY A 112 -5.24 21.22 -22.07
N TRP A 113 -6.09 20.75 -22.99
CA TRP A 113 -6.82 21.59 -23.93
C TRP A 113 -7.83 22.51 -23.25
N TYR A 114 -8.59 21.99 -22.28
CA TYR A 114 -9.56 22.81 -21.52
C TYR A 114 -8.87 23.86 -20.66
N LEU A 115 -7.72 23.53 -20.05
CA LEU A 115 -6.96 24.48 -19.24
C LEU A 115 -6.32 25.58 -20.10
N GLU A 116 -5.73 25.27 -21.26
CA GLU A 116 -5.18 26.29 -22.18
C GLU A 116 -6.23 27.26 -22.71
N LYS A 117 -7.48 26.80 -22.87
CA LYS A 117 -8.59 27.62 -23.39
C LYS A 117 -9.43 28.28 -22.32
N ALA A 118 -9.17 28.02 -21.04
CA ALA A 118 -9.93 28.59 -19.95
C ALA A 118 -9.66 30.09 -19.82
N THR A 119 -10.72 30.90 -19.81
CA THR A 119 -10.61 32.35 -19.60
C THR A 119 -10.22 32.71 -18.17
N LYS A 120 -10.62 31.88 -17.19
CA LYS A 120 -10.29 32.00 -15.77
C LYS A 120 -9.43 30.81 -15.33
N GLY A 121 -8.14 30.86 -15.63
CA GLY A 121 -7.24 29.72 -15.44
C GLY A 121 -7.16 29.18 -14.01
N ILE A 122 -7.02 30.05 -12.99
CA ILE A 122 -6.97 29.60 -11.57
C ILE A 122 -8.27 28.92 -11.17
N ALA A 123 -9.43 29.47 -11.57
CA ALA A 123 -10.73 28.86 -11.28
C ALA A 123 -10.90 27.52 -12.00
N ALA A 124 -10.49 27.42 -13.26
CA ALA A 124 -10.55 26.16 -14.02
C ALA A 124 -9.67 25.08 -13.40
N TYR A 125 -8.45 25.42 -12.99
CA TYR A 125 -7.57 24.49 -12.28
C TYR A 125 -8.13 24.09 -10.91
N THR A 126 -8.74 25.02 -10.17
CA THR A 126 -9.40 24.74 -8.89
C THR A 126 -10.57 23.77 -9.05
N ILE A 127 -11.41 23.96 -10.07
CA ILE A 127 -12.50 23.03 -10.41
C ILE A 127 -11.93 21.66 -10.77
N ASN A 128 -10.84 21.60 -11.53
CA ASN A 128 -10.18 20.35 -11.88
C ASN A 128 -9.72 19.59 -10.63
N VAL A 129 -9.07 20.27 -9.67
CA VAL A 129 -8.62 19.67 -8.39
C VAL A 129 -9.81 19.20 -7.55
N LEU A 130 -10.87 20.01 -7.43
CA LEU A 130 -12.09 19.62 -6.69
C LEU A 130 -12.80 18.42 -7.34
N ALA A 131 -12.86 18.36 -8.68
CA ALA A 131 -13.42 17.23 -9.40
C ALA A 131 -12.59 15.95 -9.21
N SER A 132 -11.26 16.06 -9.19
CA SER A 132 -10.39 14.94 -8.83
C SER A 132 -10.66 14.43 -7.42
N MET A 133 -10.84 15.34 -6.45
CA MET A 133 -11.22 14.98 -5.08
C MET A 133 -12.58 14.28 -5.03
N ALA A 134 -13.59 14.78 -5.75
CA ALA A 134 -14.89 14.12 -5.84
C ALA A 134 -14.80 12.70 -6.43
N GLY A 135 -13.94 12.50 -7.43
CA GLY A 135 -13.66 11.17 -7.99
C GLY A 135 -13.02 10.22 -6.98
N ILE A 136 -12.07 10.71 -6.18
CA ILE A 136 -11.44 9.93 -5.09
C ILE A 136 -12.48 9.56 -4.04
N LEU A 137 -13.29 10.51 -3.58
CA LEU A 137 -14.35 10.25 -2.59
C LEU A 137 -15.39 9.24 -3.10
N LEU A 138 -15.77 9.32 -4.37
CA LEU A 138 -16.65 8.33 -4.99
C LEU A 138 -16.01 6.94 -5.03
N TYR A 139 -14.75 6.84 -5.43
CA TYR A 139 -14.01 5.57 -5.40
C TYR A 139 -13.93 5.00 -3.98
N THR A 140 -13.59 5.82 -2.99
CA THR A 140 -13.54 5.44 -1.58
C THR A 140 -14.91 4.91 -1.12
N LEU A 141 -16.00 5.60 -1.44
CA LEU A 141 -17.37 5.15 -1.12
C LEU A 141 -17.67 3.77 -1.71
N LEU A 142 -17.33 3.53 -2.98
CA LEU A 142 -17.53 2.23 -3.63
C LEU A 142 -16.74 1.10 -2.97
N CYS A 143 -15.52 1.38 -2.48
CA CYS A 143 -14.73 0.41 -1.72
C CYS A 143 -15.35 0.07 -0.36
N PHE A 144 -15.92 1.07 0.35
CA PHE A 144 -16.57 0.85 1.65
C PHE A 144 -17.92 0.17 1.55
N GLU A 145 -18.63 0.36 0.44
CA GLU A 145 -19.86 -0.36 0.09
C GLU A 145 -19.59 -1.75 -0.52
N TYR A 146 -18.35 -2.23 -0.47
CA TYR A 146 -17.93 -3.56 -0.94
C TYR A 146 -18.32 -3.87 -2.40
N GLN A 147 -18.34 -2.84 -3.26
CA GLN A 147 -18.87 -2.95 -4.62
C GLN A 147 -17.87 -3.66 -5.57
N PRO A 148 -18.33 -4.61 -6.40
CA PRO A 148 -17.46 -5.34 -7.33
C PRO A 148 -17.00 -4.48 -8.52
N PRO A 149 -15.95 -4.89 -9.26
CA PRO A 149 -15.44 -4.17 -10.43
C PRO A 149 -16.48 -3.85 -11.50
N ALA A 150 -17.51 -4.70 -11.66
CA ALA A 150 -18.61 -4.46 -12.58
C ALA A 150 -19.33 -3.12 -12.30
N VAL A 151 -19.51 -2.77 -11.02
CA VAL A 151 -20.13 -1.50 -10.62
C VAL A 151 -19.22 -0.32 -10.94
N TRP A 152 -17.90 -0.49 -10.78
CA TRP A 152 -16.93 0.55 -11.10
C TRP A 152 -16.92 0.84 -12.61
N PHE A 153 -16.93 -0.20 -13.44
CA PHE A 153 -17.08 -0.05 -14.89
C PHE A 153 -18.43 0.56 -15.27
N ALA A 154 -19.52 0.19 -14.61
CA ALA A 154 -20.83 0.77 -14.87
C ALA A 154 -20.87 2.28 -14.60
N ILE A 155 -20.34 2.71 -13.45
CA ILE A 155 -20.29 4.13 -13.07
C ILE A 155 -19.34 4.91 -13.99
N GLY A 156 -18.12 4.40 -14.21
CA GLY A 156 -17.16 5.05 -15.12
C GLY A 156 -17.67 5.17 -16.55
N GLY A 157 -18.33 4.10 -17.05
CA GLY A 157 -18.98 4.08 -18.35
C GLY A 157 -20.14 5.05 -18.46
N LEU A 158 -20.98 5.15 -17.42
CA LEU A 158 -22.07 6.13 -17.35
C LEU A 158 -21.53 7.56 -17.39
N LEU A 159 -20.55 7.89 -16.55
CA LEU A 159 -19.93 9.22 -16.50
C LEU A 159 -19.33 9.61 -17.86
N LEU A 160 -18.59 8.70 -18.49
CA LEU A 160 -18.00 8.93 -19.80
C LEU A 160 -19.06 9.07 -20.89
N THR A 161 -20.12 8.26 -20.85
CA THR A 161 -21.23 8.34 -21.81
C THR A 161 -21.97 9.66 -21.71
N VAL A 162 -22.22 10.16 -20.48
CA VAL A 162 -22.82 11.47 -20.22
C VAL A 162 -21.92 12.60 -20.71
N LEU A 163 -20.62 12.53 -20.44
CA LEU A 163 -19.64 13.51 -20.92
C LEU A 163 -19.64 13.60 -22.46
N LEU A 164 -19.81 12.46 -23.13
CA LEU A 164 -19.78 12.35 -24.59
C LEU A 164 -21.15 12.44 -25.25
N TRP A 165 -22.19 12.85 -24.52
CA TRP A 165 -23.59 12.83 -24.97
C TRP A 165 -23.83 13.54 -26.31
N ARG A 166 -23.11 14.65 -26.55
CA ARG A 166 -23.20 15.45 -27.78
C ARG A 166 -22.61 14.77 -29.03
N SER A 167 -21.83 13.70 -28.86
CA SER A 167 -21.19 12.99 -29.97
C SER A 167 -21.73 11.56 -30.09
N PRO A 168 -22.70 11.29 -30.99
CA PRO A 168 -23.39 10.00 -31.07
C PRO A 168 -22.46 8.81 -31.31
N ARG A 169 -21.40 8.97 -32.10
CA ARG A 169 -20.42 7.89 -32.32
C ARG A 169 -19.68 7.57 -31.03
N LEU A 170 -19.13 8.59 -30.36
CA LEU A 170 -18.31 8.41 -29.15
C LEU A 170 -19.14 7.89 -27.96
N ARG A 171 -20.37 8.39 -27.76
CA ARG A 171 -21.24 7.93 -26.66
C ARG A 171 -21.57 6.43 -26.79
N TRP A 172 -21.92 5.97 -28.00
CA TRP A 172 -22.28 4.57 -28.23
C TRP A 172 -21.05 3.68 -28.13
N SER A 173 -19.90 4.09 -28.66
CA SER A 173 -18.65 3.35 -28.49
C SER A 173 -18.27 3.22 -27.01
N ALA A 174 -18.38 4.29 -26.21
CA ALA A 174 -18.12 4.24 -24.77
C ALA A 174 -19.11 3.31 -24.05
N ALA A 175 -20.42 3.45 -24.30
CA ALA A 175 -21.44 2.61 -23.70
C ALA A 175 -21.25 1.12 -24.03
N VAL A 176 -20.93 0.78 -25.28
CA VAL A 176 -20.67 -0.60 -25.70
C VAL A 176 -19.39 -1.15 -25.05
N ALA A 177 -18.30 -0.38 -25.06
CA ALA A 177 -17.02 -0.82 -24.48
C ALA A 177 -17.12 -1.07 -22.97
N PHE A 178 -17.74 -0.15 -22.22
CA PHE A 178 -17.94 -0.32 -20.79
C PHE A 178 -19.01 -1.37 -20.48
N GLY A 179 -20.09 -1.46 -21.27
CA GLY A 179 -21.08 -2.53 -21.17
C GLY A 179 -20.45 -3.92 -21.36
N PHE A 180 -19.53 -4.06 -22.31
CA PHE A 180 -18.72 -5.27 -22.48
C PHE A 180 -17.88 -5.57 -21.23
N CYS A 181 -17.19 -4.58 -20.66
CA CYS A 181 -16.42 -4.76 -19.42
C CYS A 181 -17.30 -5.15 -18.22
N VAL A 182 -18.50 -4.58 -18.11
CA VAL A 182 -19.49 -4.96 -17.07
C VAL A 182 -19.91 -6.41 -17.23
N ILE A 183 -20.29 -6.83 -18.43
CA ILE A 183 -20.68 -8.22 -18.71
C ILE A 183 -19.53 -9.16 -18.34
N LEU A 184 -18.35 -8.89 -18.87
CA LEU A 184 -17.14 -9.68 -18.70
C LEU A 184 -16.74 -9.85 -17.22
N THR A 185 -16.78 -8.77 -16.43
CA THR A 185 -16.47 -8.79 -14.99
C THR A 185 -17.60 -9.40 -14.13
N SER A 186 -18.81 -9.53 -14.68
CA SER A 186 -19.95 -10.18 -14.01
C SER A 186 -20.01 -11.69 -14.26
N LEU A 187 -19.21 -12.23 -15.19
CA LEU A 187 -19.10 -13.67 -15.41
C LEU A 187 -18.43 -14.32 -14.19
N GLY A 188 -19.25 -14.85 -13.28
CA GLY A 188 -18.83 -15.32 -11.96
C GLY A 188 -17.81 -16.46 -11.95
N THR A 189 -17.14 -16.63 -10.81
CA THR A 189 -16.08 -17.62 -10.59
C THR A 189 -16.64 -18.99 -10.18
N GLY A 190 -17.15 -19.77 -11.13
CA GLY A 190 -17.48 -21.20 -10.93
C GLY A 190 -18.54 -21.51 -9.85
N LYS A 191 -18.98 -22.77 -9.77
CA LYS A 191 -19.96 -23.21 -8.77
C LYS A 191 -19.28 -23.48 -7.41
N GLY A 192 -19.80 -22.92 -6.32
CA GLY A 192 -19.38 -23.23 -4.94
C GLY A 192 -18.31 -22.34 -4.31
N ARG A 193 -17.91 -21.24 -4.97
CA ARG A 193 -16.97 -20.25 -4.45
C ARG A 193 -17.71 -18.93 -4.23
N SER A 194 -17.65 -18.37 -3.02
CA SER A 194 -18.16 -17.02 -2.76
C SER A 194 -17.03 -16.02 -2.94
N VAL A 195 -17.20 -15.05 -3.83
CA VAL A 195 -16.27 -13.93 -4.02
C VAL A 195 -16.87 -12.69 -3.39
N LEU A 196 -16.09 -12.05 -2.53
CA LEU A 196 -16.43 -10.80 -1.84
C LEU A 196 -15.33 -9.78 -2.11
N TRP A 197 -15.65 -8.50 -2.06
CA TRP A 197 -14.71 -7.41 -2.32
C TRP A 197 -14.59 -6.56 -1.06
N SER A 198 -13.55 -6.79 -0.26
CA SER A 198 -13.27 -5.94 0.88
C SER A 198 -12.63 -4.63 0.42
N PRO A 199 -12.59 -3.59 1.28
CA PRO A 199 -11.91 -2.34 0.95
C PRO A 199 -10.41 -2.56 0.65
N TYR A 200 -9.85 -3.67 1.13
CA TYR A 200 -8.44 -4.01 0.99
C TYR A 200 -8.18 -4.96 -0.19
N GLN A 201 -9.07 -5.92 -0.43
CA GLN A 201 -8.76 -7.06 -1.30
C GLN A 201 -9.99 -7.85 -1.74
N LYS A 202 -9.84 -8.55 -2.86
CA LYS A 202 -10.75 -9.61 -3.27
C LYS A 202 -10.61 -10.80 -2.34
N LEU A 203 -11.70 -11.21 -1.70
CA LEU A 203 -11.79 -12.42 -0.88
C LEU A 203 -12.48 -13.52 -1.68
N SER A 204 -11.98 -14.73 -1.54
CA SER A 204 -12.54 -15.93 -2.15
C SER A 204 -12.64 -17.00 -1.09
N ILE A 205 -13.84 -17.51 -0.86
CA ILE A 205 -14.06 -18.55 0.15
C ILE A 205 -14.57 -19.80 -0.54
N SER A 206 -13.90 -20.91 -0.28
CA SER A 206 -14.26 -22.22 -0.79
C SER A 206 -14.29 -23.24 0.36
N PRO A 207 -15.30 -24.12 0.42
CA PRO A 207 -15.35 -25.16 1.43
C PRO A 207 -14.23 -26.19 1.18
N TRP A 208 -13.53 -26.57 2.24
CA TRP A 208 -12.62 -27.71 2.26
C TRP A 208 -13.41 -28.93 2.74
N LYS A 209 -13.61 -29.89 1.84
CA LYS A 209 -14.42 -31.09 2.12
C LYS A 209 -13.55 -32.34 2.25
N SER A 210 -13.96 -33.24 3.15
CA SER A 210 -13.50 -34.63 3.23
C SER A 210 -14.70 -35.53 3.00
N GLY A 211 -14.76 -36.18 1.83
CA GLY A 211 -16.00 -36.82 1.37
C GLY A 211 -17.13 -35.81 1.21
N ASN A 212 -18.26 -36.03 1.88
CA ASN A 212 -19.40 -35.11 1.88
C ASN A 212 -19.39 -34.08 3.02
N GLU A 213 -18.50 -34.24 4.00
CA GLU A 213 -18.41 -33.36 5.16
C GLU A 213 -17.53 -32.15 4.86
N THR A 214 -17.94 -30.97 5.33
CA THR A 214 -17.11 -29.75 5.25
C THR A 214 -16.26 -29.67 6.49
N ILE A 215 -14.97 -30.00 6.34
CA ILE A 215 -13.98 -29.99 7.40
C ILE A 215 -13.28 -28.62 7.50
N GLY A 216 -13.69 -27.61 6.75
CA GLY A 216 -13.06 -26.30 6.83
C GLY A 216 -13.48 -25.37 5.72
N TYR A 217 -12.97 -24.14 5.75
CA TYR A 217 -13.05 -23.21 4.64
C TYR A 217 -11.67 -22.65 4.36
N THR A 218 -11.29 -22.62 3.10
CA THR A 218 -10.11 -21.89 2.66
C THR A 218 -10.53 -20.47 2.29
N VAL A 219 -9.85 -19.49 2.86
CA VAL A 219 -9.97 -18.09 2.51
C VAL A 219 -8.75 -17.71 1.69
N ASN A 220 -8.99 -17.24 0.47
CA ASN A 220 -7.97 -16.73 -0.43
C ASN A 220 -8.13 -15.23 -0.61
N THR A 221 -7.02 -14.51 -0.72
CA THR A 221 -6.96 -13.08 -1.02
C THR A 221 -6.34 -12.90 -2.41
N ASN A 222 -7.06 -12.25 -3.33
CA ASN A 222 -6.65 -12.08 -4.73
C ASN A 222 -6.15 -13.38 -5.37
N ASP A 223 -6.92 -14.45 -5.17
CA ASP A 223 -6.62 -15.80 -5.70
C ASP A 223 -5.37 -16.48 -5.12
N ASN A 224 -4.82 -15.97 -4.01
CA ASN A 224 -3.75 -16.62 -3.25
C ASN A 224 -4.26 -17.14 -1.91
N TRP A 225 -3.69 -18.26 -1.47
CA TRP A 225 -3.95 -18.78 -0.12
C TRP A 225 -3.67 -17.69 0.92
N TYR A 226 -4.53 -17.55 1.92
CA TYR A 226 -4.39 -16.55 2.99
C TYR A 226 -4.54 -17.18 4.37
N GLN A 227 -5.70 -17.77 4.65
CA GLN A 227 -5.95 -18.48 5.90
C GLN A 227 -6.98 -19.61 5.72
N VAL A 228 -7.14 -20.42 6.76
CA VAL A 228 -8.18 -21.45 6.84
C VAL A 228 -9.04 -21.22 8.07
N MET A 229 -10.33 -21.46 7.93
CA MET A 229 -11.28 -21.63 9.03
C MET A 229 -11.42 -23.13 9.27
N ILE A 230 -11.02 -23.60 10.43
CA ILE A 230 -11.05 -25.02 10.78
C ILE A 230 -11.70 -25.22 12.14
N ASP A 231 -12.23 -26.42 12.38
CA ASP A 231 -12.83 -26.79 13.64
C ASP A 231 -11.78 -27.50 14.53
N LEU A 232 -11.46 -26.89 15.67
CA LEU A 232 -10.60 -27.48 16.69
C LEU A 232 -11.33 -27.66 18.01
N SER A 233 -12.67 -27.74 17.96
CA SER A 233 -13.48 -28.07 19.13
C SER A 233 -13.15 -29.48 19.63
N PRO A 234 -13.23 -29.73 20.95
CA PRO A 234 -12.97 -31.06 21.49
C PRO A 234 -13.79 -32.17 20.83
N GLN A 235 -15.07 -31.89 20.53
CA GLN A 235 -15.98 -32.83 19.89
C GLN A 235 -15.51 -33.20 18.48
N PHE A 236 -15.13 -32.21 17.67
CA PHE A 236 -14.65 -32.45 16.31
C PHE A 236 -13.33 -33.22 16.31
N VAL A 237 -12.39 -32.81 17.17
CA VAL A 237 -11.06 -33.43 17.31
C VAL A 237 -11.15 -34.90 17.73
N THR A 238 -12.02 -35.23 18.69
CA THR A 238 -12.24 -36.64 19.09
C THR A 238 -12.82 -37.49 17.95
N GLY A 239 -13.71 -36.92 17.13
CA GLY A 239 -14.26 -37.61 15.96
C GLY A 239 -13.29 -37.73 14.78
N HIS A 240 -12.24 -36.91 14.73
CA HIS A 240 -11.36 -36.74 13.57
C HIS A 240 -9.86 -36.85 13.89
N GLN A 241 -9.49 -37.73 14.82
CA GLN A 241 -8.09 -37.87 15.27
C GLN A 241 -7.08 -38.09 14.12
N ASN A 242 -7.49 -38.78 13.06
CA ASN A 242 -6.66 -39.01 11.88
C ASN A 242 -6.25 -37.71 11.14
N LEU A 243 -7.07 -36.65 11.20
CA LEU A 243 -6.76 -35.37 10.55
C LEU A 243 -5.54 -34.70 11.19
N LEU A 244 -5.37 -34.82 12.51
CA LEU A 244 -4.26 -34.22 13.26
C LEU A 244 -2.92 -34.92 13.01
N ARG A 245 -2.89 -36.03 12.27
CA ARG A 245 -1.66 -36.75 11.86
C ARG A 245 -0.73 -37.08 13.03
N GLY A 246 -1.30 -37.41 14.19
CA GLY A 246 -0.54 -37.76 15.38
C GLY A 246 -0.03 -36.56 16.21
N VAL A 247 -0.29 -35.32 15.80
CA VAL A 247 0.01 -34.12 16.60
C VAL A 247 -1.07 -33.95 17.67
N PRO A 248 -0.74 -34.03 18.97
CA PRO A 248 -1.71 -33.79 20.03
C PRO A 248 -2.24 -32.36 19.98
N ILE A 249 -3.51 -32.18 20.36
CA ILE A 249 -4.21 -30.90 20.22
C ILE A 249 -3.55 -29.78 21.04
N GLU A 250 -2.94 -30.11 22.17
CA GLU A 250 -2.20 -29.18 23.04
C GLU A 250 -0.95 -28.59 22.37
N TRP A 251 -0.31 -29.36 21.47
CA TRP A 251 0.87 -28.94 20.70
C TRP A 251 0.51 -28.34 19.34
N ASN A 252 -0.79 -28.26 19.04
CA ASN A 252 -1.27 -27.59 17.85
C ASN A 252 -0.82 -26.12 17.84
N ALA A 253 -0.46 -25.61 16.66
CA ALA A 253 0.02 -24.24 16.48
C ALA A 253 -0.89 -23.17 17.13
N TYR A 254 -2.21 -23.37 17.15
CA TYR A 254 -3.13 -22.43 17.79
C TYR A 254 -3.14 -22.51 19.33
N ASN A 255 -2.89 -23.70 19.91
CA ASN A 255 -2.95 -23.91 21.36
C ASN A 255 -1.57 -23.75 22.05
N LEU A 256 -0.49 -23.79 21.27
CA LEU A 256 0.89 -23.73 21.77
C LEU A 256 1.21 -22.52 22.68
N PRO A 257 0.75 -21.28 22.39
CA PRO A 257 1.01 -20.13 23.28
C PRO A 257 0.50 -20.34 24.72
N TYR A 258 -0.58 -21.11 24.88
CA TYR A 258 -1.21 -21.34 26.17
C TYR A 258 -0.53 -22.43 27.00
N GLN A 259 0.44 -23.15 26.43
CA GLN A 259 1.36 -23.98 27.21
C GLN A 259 2.34 -23.13 28.02
N PHE A 260 2.69 -21.93 27.51
CA PHE A 260 3.53 -20.97 28.22
C PHE A 260 2.75 -20.12 29.22
N HIS A 261 1.50 -19.79 28.92
CA HIS A 261 0.64 -19.07 29.85
C HIS A 261 -0.75 -19.71 29.89
N PRO A 262 -0.96 -20.76 30.71
CA PRO A 262 -2.26 -21.39 30.86
C PRO A 262 -3.30 -20.42 31.43
N LYS A 263 -4.55 -20.48 30.94
CA LYS A 263 -5.71 -19.70 31.44
C LYS A 263 -5.41 -18.20 31.67
N PRO A 264 -4.89 -17.47 30.66
CA PRO A 264 -4.51 -16.07 30.83
C PRO A 264 -5.75 -15.20 31.13
N PRO A 265 -5.71 -14.30 32.13
CA PRO A 265 -6.86 -13.44 32.44
C PRO A 265 -7.26 -12.51 31.28
N SER A 266 -6.28 -11.99 30.54
CA SER A 266 -6.51 -11.14 29.37
C SER A 266 -5.56 -11.44 28.22
N VAL A 267 -6.13 -11.58 27.02
CA VAL A 267 -5.39 -11.86 25.78
C VAL A 267 -5.68 -10.79 24.74
N LEU A 268 -4.65 -10.29 24.08
CA LEU A 268 -4.76 -9.48 22.87
C LEU A 268 -4.32 -10.32 21.67
N VAL A 269 -5.20 -10.52 20.69
CA VAL A 269 -4.89 -11.18 19.43
C VAL A 269 -4.88 -10.11 18.33
N LEU A 270 -3.72 -9.88 17.74
CA LEU A 270 -3.52 -8.97 16.61
C LEU A 270 -3.44 -9.80 15.33
N GLY A 271 -4.28 -9.46 14.34
CA GLY A 271 -4.48 -10.30 13.16
C GLY A 271 -5.42 -11.44 13.47
N ALA A 272 -6.55 -11.14 14.13
CA ALA A 272 -7.48 -12.16 14.59
C ALA A 272 -8.10 -12.98 13.45
N GLY A 273 -8.13 -12.43 12.23
CA GLY A 273 -8.51 -13.12 11.01
C GLY A 273 -9.93 -13.65 11.08
N THR A 274 -10.09 -14.90 10.66
CA THR A 274 -11.38 -15.60 10.75
C THR A 274 -11.67 -16.23 12.11
N GLY A 275 -10.72 -16.19 13.06
CA GLY A 275 -11.00 -16.45 14.48
C GLY A 275 -10.35 -17.67 15.09
N ASN A 276 -9.51 -18.45 14.40
CA ASN A 276 -8.93 -19.67 14.99
C ASN A 276 -8.02 -19.41 16.22
N ASP A 277 -7.22 -18.33 16.24
CA ASP A 277 -6.43 -17.96 17.43
C ASP A 277 -7.32 -17.43 18.57
N VAL A 278 -8.43 -16.77 18.25
CA VAL A 278 -9.44 -16.33 19.23
C VAL A 278 -10.17 -17.55 19.82
N ALA A 279 -10.54 -18.52 18.98
CA ALA A 279 -11.12 -19.78 19.43
C ALA A 279 -10.16 -20.54 20.36
N ALA A 280 -8.87 -20.54 20.02
CA ALA A 280 -7.85 -21.12 20.89
C ALA A 280 -7.72 -20.40 22.23
N ALA A 281 -7.78 -19.07 22.27
CA ALA A 281 -7.81 -18.32 23.52
C ALA A 281 -8.98 -18.75 24.43
N ILE A 282 -10.18 -18.81 23.85
CA ILE A 282 -11.40 -19.19 24.56
C ILE A 282 -11.34 -20.63 25.05
N ARG A 283 -10.87 -21.56 24.22
CA ARG A 283 -10.70 -22.99 24.52
C ARG A 283 -9.66 -23.23 25.62
N ASN A 284 -8.58 -22.46 25.65
CA ASN A 284 -7.55 -22.52 26.69
C ASN A 284 -7.88 -21.70 27.94
N GLY A 285 -9.14 -21.23 28.07
CA GLY A 285 -9.64 -20.63 29.29
C GLY A 285 -9.26 -19.17 29.50
N ALA A 286 -8.98 -18.41 28.42
CA ALA A 286 -8.74 -16.97 28.52
C ALA A 286 -9.94 -16.25 29.17
N GLY A 287 -9.69 -15.34 30.11
CA GLY A 287 -10.76 -14.60 30.82
C GLY A 287 -11.46 -13.59 29.91
N ARG A 288 -10.67 -12.78 29.19
CA ARG A 288 -11.09 -11.82 28.16
C ARG A 288 -10.14 -11.90 26.97
N VAL A 289 -10.67 -11.72 25.76
CA VAL A 289 -9.91 -11.68 24.52
C VAL A 289 -10.29 -10.42 23.74
N VAL A 290 -9.30 -9.58 23.45
CA VAL A 290 -9.46 -8.49 22.47
C VAL A 290 -8.93 -8.99 21.15
N ALA A 291 -9.78 -9.03 20.13
CA ALA A 291 -9.48 -9.52 18.80
C ALA A 291 -9.45 -8.33 17.82
N VAL A 292 -8.24 -7.93 17.41
CA VAL A 292 -8.02 -6.84 16.47
C VAL A 292 -7.87 -7.41 15.06
N GLU A 293 -8.73 -6.97 14.14
CA GLU A 293 -8.73 -7.33 12.74
C GLU A 293 -8.92 -6.07 11.89
N ILE A 294 -8.21 -5.95 10.77
CA ILE A 294 -8.25 -4.77 9.90
C ILE A 294 -9.34 -4.88 8.81
N ASP A 295 -9.62 -6.10 8.33
CA ASP A 295 -10.55 -6.36 7.24
C ASP A 295 -11.96 -6.72 7.77
N PRO A 296 -12.97 -5.85 7.57
CA PRO A 296 -14.30 -6.07 8.10
C PRO A 296 -14.99 -7.32 7.53
N LEU A 297 -14.69 -7.67 6.26
CA LEU A 297 -15.30 -8.84 5.65
C LEU A 297 -14.66 -10.13 6.16
N ILE A 298 -13.34 -10.15 6.43
CA ILE A 298 -12.71 -11.32 7.06
C ILE A 298 -13.35 -11.58 8.44
N LEU A 299 -13.52 -10.53 9.25
CA LEU A 299 -14.16 -10.62 10.56
C LEU A 299 -15.63 -11.09 10.46
N GLU A 300 -16.39 -10.56 9.50
CA GLU A 300 -17.79 -10.97 9.26
C GLU A 300 -17.87 -12.45 8.86
N GLN A 301 -16.99 -12.90 7.97
CA GLN A 301 -16.96 -14.30 7.54
C GLN A 301 -16.54 -15.23 8.69
N GLY A 302 -15.62 -14.81 9.56
CA GLY A 302 -15.33 -15.51 10.81
C GLY A 302 -16.54 -15.61 11.74
N LYS A 303 -17.32 -14.53 11.91
CA LYS A 303 -18.57 -14.55 12.69
C LYS A 303 -19.61 -15.52 12.11
N ARG A 304 -19.69 -15.62 10.79
CA ARG A 304 -20.70 -16.40 10.08
C ARG A 304 -20.35 -17.88 9.91
N LEU A 305 -19.11 -18.17 9.54
CA LEU A 305 -18.68 -19.49 9.05
C LEU A 305 -17.79 -20.26 10.02
N HIS A 306 -17.17 -19.61 11.01
CA HIS A 306 -16.26 -20.31 11.93
C HIS A 306 -17.03 -21.28 12.84
N PHE A 307 -16.64 -22.56 12.81
CA PHE A 307 -17.32 -23.67 13.49
C PHE A 307 -17.50 -23.43 14.99
N GLU A 308 -16.43 -23.00 15.67
CA GLU A 308 -16.44 -22.75 17.12
C GLU A 308 -17.12 -21.42 17.54
N LYS A 309 -17.56 -20.60 16.58
CA LYS A 309 -18.19 -19.28 16.80
C LYS A 309 -17.47 -18.38 17.85
N PRO A 310 -16.14 -18.20 17.77
CA PRO A 310 -15.38 -17.51 18.80
C PRO A 310 -15.84 -16.08 19.04
N TYR A 311 -16.19 -15.35 17.97
CA TYR A 311 -16.65 -13.96 18.05
C TYR A 311 -18.04 -13.77 18.65
N ALA A 312 -18.80 -14.84 18.88
CA ALA A 312 -20.09 -14.77 19.57
C ALA A 312 -19.93 -14.93 21.10
N SER A 313 -18.73 -15.26 21.58
CA SER A 313 -18.45 -15.41 23.02
C SER A 313 -18.51 -14.06 23.73
N PRO A 314 -19.16 -13.94 24.91
CA PRO A 314 -19.18 -12.71 25.69
C PRO A 314 -17.80 -12.33 26.25
N ARG A 315 -16.82 -13.24 26.18
CA ARG A 315 -15.43 -12.99 26.56
C ARG A 315 -14.62 -12.31 25.45
N VAL A 316 -15.17 -12.17 24.25
CA VAL A 316 -14.46 -11.65 23.08
C VAL A 316 -14.97 -10.25 22.74
N GLU A 317 -14.04 -9.31 22.66
CA GLU A 317 -14.27 -7.97 22.13
C GLU A 317 -13.61 -7.88 20.76
N THR A 318 -14.37 -7.59 19.71
CA THR A 318 -13.83 -7.40 18.36
C THR A 318 -13.55 -5.93 18.11
N VAL A 319 -12.32 -5.60 17.72
CA VAL A 319 -11.89 -4.25 17.37
C VAL A 319 -11.52 -4.24 15.89
N LEU A 320 -12.22 -3.43 15.10
CA LEU A 320 -11.91 -3.21 13.70
C LEU A 320 -10.89 -2.07 13.58
N ASP A 321 -9.60 -2.41 13.63
CA ASP A 321 -8.50 -1.44 13.60
C ASP A 321 -7.24 -2.09 13.03
N ASP A 322 -6.31 -1.26 12.60
CA ASP A 322 -4.96 -1.66 12.23
C ASP A 322 -4.14 -2.03 13.49
N ALA A 323 -3.35 -3.10 13.43
CA ALA A 323 -2.60 -3.58 14.58
C ALA A 323 -1.55 -2.56 15.07
N ARG A 324 -0.89 -1.84 14.15
CA ARG A 324 0.09 -0.79 14.51
C ARG A 324 -0.61 0.38 15.20
N SER A 325 -1.73 0.85 14.65
CA SER A 325 -2.59 1.87 15.25
C SER A 325 -3.05 1.48 16.66
N TYR A 326 -3.59 0.26 16.83
CA TYR A 326 -4.07 -0.23 18.12
C TYR A 326 -2.95 -0.27 19.16
N LEU A 327 -1.76 -0.78 18.81
CA LEU A 327 -0.62 -0.85 19.72
C LEU A 327 -0.14 0.52 20.18
N GLN A 328 -0.12 1.51 19.27
CA GLN A 328 0.32 2.86 19.58
C GLN A 328 -0.67 3.59 20.49
N ASN A 329 -1.97 3.48 20.20
CA ASN A 329 -3.04 4.22 20.88
C ASN A 329 -3.61 3.50 22.11
N GLY A 330 -3.41 2.19 22.19
CA GLY A 330 -3.88 1.35 23.28
C GLY A 330 -3.28 1.74 24.63
N LYS A 331 -4.11 1.73 25.67
CA LYS A 331 -3.71 1.98 27.06
C LYS A 331 -3.88 0.76 27.95
N GLU A 332 -4.72 -0.19 27.52
CA GLU A 332 -4.95 -1.44 28.25
C GLU A 332 -3.73 -2.34 28.23
N ARG A 333 -3.53 -3.08 29.33
CA ARG A 333 -2.44 -4.05 29.45
C ARG A 333 -2.95 -5.48 29.50
N PHE A 334 -2.21 -6.40 28.89
CA PHE A 334 -2.60 -7.79 28.69
C PHE A 334 -1.61 -8.76 29.33
N ASP A 335 -2.11 -9.93 29.72
CA ASP A 335 -1.29 -11.04 30.25
C ASP A 335 -0.66 -11.85 29.10
N LEU A 336 -1.32 -11.89 27.94
CA LEU A 336 -0.79 -12.51 26.73
C LEU A 336 -1.10 -11.65 25.53
N ILE A 337 -0.09 -11.33 24.72
CA ILE A 337 -0.26 -10.66 23.43
C ILE A 337 0.23 -11.61 22.34
N LEU A 338 -0.63 -11.87 21.36
CA LEU A 338 -0.37 -12.76 20.23
C LEU A 338 -0.36 -11.95 18.94
N PHE A 339 0.79 -11.93 18.26
CA PHE A 339 0.87 -11.57 16.85
C PHE A 339 0.60 -12.83 16.04
N SER A 340 -0.59 -12.93 15.43
CA SER A 340 -0.98 -14.13 14.67
C SER A 340 -0.86 -13.89 13.17
N LEU A 341 0.33 -14.17 12.60
CA LEU A 341 0.55 -14.11 11.14
C LEU A 341 0.04 -12.80 10.51
N LEU A 342 0.33 -11.67 11.19
CA LEU A 342 -0.12 -10.32 10.82
C LEU A 342 0.22 -9.91 9.39
N ASP A 343 1.20 -10.57 8.78
CA ASP A 343 1.81 -10.27 7.50
C ASP A 343 1.26 -11.08 6.33
N SER A 344 0.20 -11.86 6.55
CA SER A 344 -0.36 -12.77 5.54
C SER A 344 -0.96 -12.07 4.32
N HIS A 345 -1.06 -10.73 4.27
CA HIS A 345 -1.64 -10.00 3.15
C HIS A 345 -0.74 -10.02 1.91
N THR A 346 -1.07 -10.90 0.96
CA THR A 346 -0.43 -11.01 -0.38
C THR A 346 -0.50 -9.75 -1.24
N THR A 347 -1.12 -8.68 -0.75
CA THR A 347 -1.48 -7.50 -1.52
C THR A 347 -0.65 -6.25 -1.24
N SER A 348 0.22 -6.24 -0.25
CA SER A 348 1.10 -5.10 -0.04
C SER A 348 2.23 -5.11 -1.05
N SER A 349 2.45 -3.97 -1.71
CA SER A 349 3.62 -3.82 -2.56
C SER A 349 4.75 -3.25 -1.77
N TYR A 350 5.81 -4.05 -1.69
CA TYR A 350 7.05 -3.74 -0.99
C TYR A 350 7.80 -2.55 -1.61
N PHE A 351 7.44 -2.15 -2.85
CA PHE A 351 8.01 -1.01 -3.58
C PHE A 351 6.98 0.10 -3.85
N SER A 352 6.03 0.35 -2.94
CA SER A 352 4.97 1.34 -3.14
C SER A 352 4.70 2.26 -1.95
N ASN A 353 4.04 3.38 -2.20
CA ASN A 353 3.63 4.36 -1.17
C ASN A 353 2.62 3.84 -0.13
N ILE A 354 1.96 2.70 -0.38
CA ILE A 354 0.94 2.12 0.52
C ILE A 354 1.47 0.80 1.08
N ARG A 355 1.94 0.85 2.34
CA ARG A 355 2.80 -0.18 2.97
C ARG A 355 2.20 -0.76 4.26
N ILE A 356 1.16 -1.58 4.13
CA ILE A 356 0.35 -2.04 5.27
C ILE A 356 1.18 -2.90 6.26
N ASP A 357 1.94 -3.88 5.77
CA ASP A 357 2.57 -4.89 6.65
C ASP A 357 3.96 -4.49 7.18
N ASN A 358 4.53 -3.39 6.69
CA ASN A 358 5.91 -3.01 6.94
C ASN A 358 6.15 -2.41 8.35
N TYR A 359 5.11 -1.88 8.97
CA TYR A 359 5.23 -1.11 10.22
C TYR A 359 4.91 -1.90 11.49
N VAL A 360 4.43 -3.13 11.42
CA VAL A 360 4.11 -3.95 12.61
C VAL A 360 5.33 -4.69 13.18
N TYR A 361 6.38 -4.88 12.38
CA TYR A 361 7.63 -5.52 12.80
C TYR A 361 8.81 -4.54 12.87
N THR A 362 8.60 -3.35 13.44
CA THR A 362 9.67 -2.39 13.75
C THR A 362 10.02 -2.43 15.24
N VAL A 363 11.21 -1.92 15.60
CA VAL A 363 11.59 -1.74 17.02
C VAL A 363 10.51 -0.96 17.76
N GLU A 364 9.97 0.10 17.17
CA GLU A 364 8.95 0.97 17.75
C GLU A 364 7.60 0.27 17.90
N ALA A 365 7.23 -0.62 16.97
CA ALA A 365 6.02 -1.44 17.07
C ALA A 365 6.09 -2.46 18.20
N LEU A 366 7.20 -3.20 18.28
CA LEU A 366 7.38 -4.18 19.33
C LEU A 366 7.58 -3.52 20.70
N ALA A 367 8.19 -2.33 20.76
CA ALA A 367 8.27 -1.54 21.99
C ALA A 367 6.88 -1.07 22.45
N ALA A 368 6.00 -0.66 21.52
CA ALA A 368 4.61 -0.35 21.82
C ALA A 368 3.86 -1.59 22.33
N ALA A 369 4.06 -2.76 21.72
CA ALA A 369 3.51 -4.02 22.23
C ALA A 369 4.00 -4.35 23.65
N ARG A 370 5.31 -4.20 23.92
CA ARG A 370 5.89 -4.40 25.26
C ARG A 370 5.25 -3.48 26.30
N ARG A 371 4.93 -2.23 25.95
CA ARG A 371 4.24 -1.28 26.87
C ARG A 371 2.86 -1.78 27.28
N LEU A 372 2.16 -2.49 26.40
CA LEU A 372 0.85 -3.09 26.68
C LEU A 372 0.95 -4.43 27.41
N LEU A 373 2.14 -4.93 27.76
CA LEU A 373 2.26 -6.11 28.61
C LEU A 373 2.13 -5.74 30.08
N LYS A 374 1.48 -6.61 30.83
CA LYS A 374 1.56 -6.65 32.29
C LYS A 374 2.95 -7.16 32.73
N PRO A 375 3.38 -6.91 33.98
CA PRO A 375 4.71 -7.32 34.46
C PRO A 375 5.03 -8.80 34.25
N ASP A 376 4.04 -9.67 34.44
CA ASP A 376 4.16 -11.12 34.26
C ASP A 376 3.65 -11.63 32.91
N GLY A 377 3.38 -10.71 31.97
CA GLY A 377 2.78 -11.02 30.68
C GLY A 377 3.77 -11.58 29.67
N LEU A 378 3.26 -12.36 28.72
CA LEU A 378 4.02 -12.93 27.61
C LEU A 378 3.62 -12.31 26.27
N PHE A 379 4.61 -12.17 25.39
CA PHE A 379 4.47 -11.74 24.01
C PHE A 379 4.87 -12.88 23.10
N VAL A 380 3.99 -13.27 22.18
CA VAL A 380 4.24 -14.37 21.25
C VAL A 380 4.06 -13.87 19.83
N VAL A 381 5.11 -14.03 19.02
CA VAL A 381 5.04 -13.86 17.57
C VAL A 381 4.92 -15.22 16.93
N LYS A 382 3.78 -15.47 16.26
CA LYS A 382 3.57 -16.63 15.40
C LYS A 382 3.81 -16.20 13.95
N PHE A 383 4.82 -16.79 13.33
CA PHE A 383 5.31 -16.38 12.01
C PHE A 383 5.65 -17.57 11.13
N TRP A 384 5.49 -17.47 9.81
CA TRP A 384 6.02 -18.46 8.87
C TRP A 384 7.45 -18.09 8.47
N VAL A 385 8.46 -18.73 9.06
CA VAL A 385 9.86 -18.46 8.72
C VAL A 385 10.30 -19.35 7.57
N ASP A 386 10.24 -18.82 6.34
CA ASP A 386 10.75 -19.46 5.12
C ASP A 386 12.22 -19.13 4.83
N ARG A 387 12.73 -18.01 5.33
CA ARG A 387 14.14 -17.60 5.21
C ARG A 387 14.83 -17.51 6.56
N PRO A 388 16.06 -18.06 6.70
CA PRO A 388 16.82 -17.97 7.94
C PRO A 388 17.00 -16.52 8.45
N TRP A 389 17.20 -15.57 7.52
CA TRP A 389 17.43 -14.17 7.89
C TRP A 389 16.19 -13.47 8.44
N ILE A 390 14.98 -13.89 8.06
CA ILE A 390 13.72 -13.40 8.67
C ILE A 390 13.65 -13.85 10.13
N GLY A 391 13.99 -15.12 10.39
CA GLY A 391 14.03 -15.66 11.76
C GLY A 391 15.06 -14.93 12.62
N GLY A 392 16.26 -14.69 12.11
CA GLY A 392 17.29 -13.94 12.84
C GLY A 392 16.94 -12.46 13.04
N ARG A 393 16.28 -11.81 12.08
CA ARG A 393 15.72 -10.46 12.26
C ARG A 393 14.70 -10.40 13.40
N LEU A 394 13.71 -11.30 13.42
CA LEU A 394 12.72 -11.36 14.50
C LEU A 394 13.38 -11.61 15.86
N ARG A 395 14.37 -12.53 15.92
CA ARG A 395 15.17 -12.75 17.13
C ARG A 395 15.89 -11.47 17.57
N GLY A 396 16.55 -10.77 16.65
CA GLY A 396 17.28 -9.52 16.92
C GLY A 396 16.38 -8.40 17.40
N LEU A 397 15.22 -8.21 16.76
CA LEU A 397 14.20 -7.23 17.15
C LEU A 397 13.68 -7.49 18.56
N LEU A 398 13.30 -8.74 18.87
CA LEU A 398 12.80 -9.11 20.20
C LEU A 398 13.89 -8.99 21.26
N THR A 399 15.13 -9.39 20.94
CA THR A 399 16.27 -9.22 21.84
C THR A 399 16.51 -7.73 22.15
N ARG A 400 16.44 -6.87 21.14
CA ARG A 400 16.61 -5.43 21.29
C ARG A 400 15.52 -4.80 22.17
N VAL A 401 14.27 -5.24 22.00
CA VAL A 401 13.11 -4.65 22.71
C VAL A 401 12.93 -5.21 24.11
N PHE A 402 13.15 -6.51 24.33
CA PHE A 402 12.96 -7.16 25.64
C PHE A 402 14.25 -7.27 26.46
N GLY A 403 15.43 -7.11 25.82
CA GLY A 403 16.75 -7.13 26.45
C GLY A 403 17.40 -8.52 26.50
N TYR A 404 16.73 -9.56 26.03
CA TYR A 404 17.21 -10.95 26.05
C TYR A 404 16.56 -11.75 24.90
N PRO A 405 17.17 -12.86 24.44
CA PRO A 405 16.67 -13.61 23.29
C PRO A 405 15.33 -14.31 23.59
N PRO A 406 14.41 -14.37 22.61
CA PRO A 406 13.16 -15.13 22.75
C PRO A 406 13.41 -16.64 22.85
N VAL A 407 12.46 -17.35 23.45
CA VAL A 407 12.35 -18.81 23.29
C VAL A 407 11.79 -19.10 21.91
N LEU A 408 12.45 -20.01 21.18
CA LEU A 408 12.13 -20.35 19.81
C LEU A 408 11.62 -21.78 19.72
N LEU A 409 10.54 -22.00 18.98
CA LEU A 409 10.03 -23.32 18.68
C LEU A 409 9.23 -23.32 17.38
N LYS A 410 9.21 -24.47 16.69
CA LYS A 410 8.41 -24.68 15.49
C LYS A 410 7.26 -25.66 15.78
N ALA A 411 6.03 -25.27 15.48
CA ALA A 411 4.90 -26.19 15.50
C ALA A 411 4.91 -27.08 14.25
N GLU A 412 4.63 -28.38 14.43
CA GLU A 412 4.53 -29.33 13.33
C GLU A 412 3.29 -29.08 12.47
N LYS A 413 3.41 -29.40 11.17
CA LYS A 413 2.29 -29.31 10.23
C LYS A 413 1.31 -30.46 10.47
N SER A 414 0.04 -30.15 10.69
CA SER A 414 -1.02 -31.15 10.82
C SER A 414 -2.22 -30.80 9.93
N TYR A 415 -3.44 -30.98 10.44
CA TYR A 415 -4.67 -30.39 9.96
C TYR A 415 -4.65 -28.85 9.99
N THR A 416 -3.72 -28.27 10.75
CA THR A 416 -3.49 -26.83 10.87
C THR A 416 -2.20 -26.42 10.16
N THR A 417 -2.04 -25.12 9.95
CA THR A 417 -0.79 -24.55 9.42
C THR A 417 0.36 -24.76 10.40
N GLU A 418 1.58 -24.99 9.89
CA GLU A 418 2.80 -24.88 10.70
C GLU A 418 3.08 -23.41 11.04
N GLY A 419 3.99 -23.19 11.98
CA GLY A 419 4.43 -21.84 12.34
C GLY A 419 5.64 -21.88 13.26
N SER A 420 6.50 -20.88 13.14
CA SER A 420 7.58 -20.59 14.08
C SER A 420 7.05 -19.62 15.15
N PHE A 421 7.41 -19.90 16.39
CA PHE A 421 6.98 -19.13 17.56
C PHE A 421 8.19 -18.49 18.21
N PHE A 422 8.07 -17.20 18.49
CA PHE A 422 9.03 -16.42 19.25
C PHE A 422 8.35 -15.93 20.52
N VAL A 423 8.74 -16.48 21.67
CA VAL A 423 8.14 -16.18 22.97
C VAL A 423 9.07 -15.26 23.76
N SER A 424 8.56 -14.09 24.16
CA SER A 424 9.25 -13.07 24.99
C SER A 424 8.32 -12.58 26.10
N GLY A 425 8.78 -11.68 26.99
CA GLY A 425 7.94 -11.08 28.04
C GLY A 425 8.55 -11.13 29.43
N SER A 426 7.89 -11.81 30.37
CA SER A 426 8.44 -12.09 31.72
C SER A 426 9.34 -13.32 31.69
N GLN A 427 10.61 -13.16 32.07
CA GLN A 427 11.54 -14.29 32.22
C GLN A 427 11.09 -15.26 33.31
N GLU A 428 10.51 -14.75 34.40
CA GLU A 428 10.00 -15.58 35.48
C GLU A 428 8.80 -16.42 35.01
N ALA A 429 7.88 -15.83 34.26
CA ALA A 429 6.74 -16.56 33.70
C ALA A 429 7.19 -17.65 32.72
N ILE A 430 8.15 -17.34 31.83
CA ILE A 430 8.74 -18.34 30.92
C ILE A 430 9.43 -19.45 31.73
N GLY A 431 10.21 -19.10 32.75
CA GLY A 431 10.88 -20.07 33.63
C GLY A 431 9.90 -20.99 34.35
N ARG A 432 8.79 -20.44 34.88
CA ARG A 432 7.71 -21.24 35.49
C ARG A 432 7.04 -22.17 34.50
N ALA A 433 6.80 -21.73 33.26
CA ALA A 433 6.25 -22.58 32.21
C ALA A 433 7.21 -23.73 31.84
N MET A 434 8.49 -23.41 31.66
CA MET A 434 9.54 -24.37 31.33
C MET A 434 9.87 -25.34 32.47
N ALA A 435 9.36 -25.13 33.69
CA ALA A 435 9.42 -26.11 34.76
C ALA A 435 8.54 -27.35 34.49
N ASN A 436 7.57 -27.26 33.57
CA ASN A 436 6.82 -28.41 33.08
C ASN A 436 7.72 -29.28 32.18
N PRO A 437 8.03 -30.55 32.56
CA PRO A 437 8.93 -31.40 31.79
C PRO A 437 8.47 -31.66 30.35
N ASN A 438 7.16 -31.72 30.12
CA ASN A 438 6.60 -31.99 28.79
C ASN A 438 6.82 -30.80 27.85
N LEU A 439 6.62 -29.57 28.34
CA LEU A 439 6.88 -28.36 27.56
C LEU A 439 8.38 -28.19 27.29
N ALA A 440 9.22 -28.39 28.31
CA ALA A 440 10.66 -28.28 28.14
C ALA A 440 11.20 -29.29 27.12
N ALA A 441 10.71 -30.54 27.15
CA ALA A 441 11.05 -31.56 26.18
C ALA A 441 10.57 -31.20 24.77
N TYR A 442 9.35 -30.69 24.64
CA TYR A 442 8.79 -30.25 23.35
C TYR A 442 9.59 -29.11 22.73
N VAL A 443 9.89 -28.06 23.51
CA VAL A 443 10.72 -26.93 23.06
C VAL A 443 12.08 -27.42 22.58
N LYS A 444 12.74 -28.28 23.34
CA LYS A 444 14.05 -28.83 22.98
C LYS A 444 14.02 -29.66 21.70
N SER A 445 12.96 -30.42 21.43
CA SER A 445 12.83 -31.18 20.18
C SER A 445 12.42 -30.34 18.97
N HIS A 446 11.93 -29.12 19.18
CA HIS A 446 11.39 -28.23 18.14
C HIS A 446 12.10 -26.87 18.01
N GLU A 447 13.29 -26.71 18.60
CA GLU A 447 14.06 -25.46 18.58
C GLU A 447 14.70 -25.13 17.21
N ASN A 448 14.53 -26.00 16.22
CA ASN A 448 15.12 -25.91 14.88
C ASN A 448 14.45 -24.85 13.98
N VAL A 449 14.36 -23.61 14.46
CA VAL A 449 14.00 -22.45 13.63
C VAL A 449 15.27 -21.99 12.90
N PRO A 450 15.27 -21.90 11.56
CA PRO A 450 16.45 -21.44 10.83
C PRO A 450 16.71 -19.97 11.13
N LEU A 451 17.96 -19.63 11.48
CA LEU A 451 18.38 -18.28 11.87
C LEU A 451 19.63 -17.84 11.10
N GLN A 452 19.60 -16.60 10.61
CA GLN A 452 20.73 -15.88 10.06
C GLN A 452 20.60 -14.42 10.49
N GLU A 453 21.67 -13.78 10.92
CA GLU A 453 21.62 -12.36 11.29
C GLU A 453 21.28 -11.48 10.08
N ALA A 454 20.53 -10.41 10.34
CA ALA A 454 20.11 -9.43 9.34
C ALA A 454 19.84 -8.08 10.01
N ALA A 455 19.87 -7.00 9.23
CA ALA A 455 19.50 -5.67 9.70
C ALA A 455 18.12 -5.67 10.39
N ILE A 456 18.02 -4.96 11.51
CA ILE A 456 16.76 -4.73 12.21
C ILE A 456 15.97 -3.59 11.56
N THR A 457 14.65 -3.69 11.59
CA THR A 457 13.73 -2.71 11.03
C THR A 457 13.31 -1.66 12.05
N THR A 458 13.19 -0.42 11.59
CA THR A 458 12.71 0.73 12.37
C THR A 458 11.58 1.43 11.62
N ASP A 459 10.87 2.35 12.25
CA ASP A 459 9.86 3.17 11.55
C ASP A 459 10.46 4.02 10.40
N ASP A 460 11.76 4.34 10.47
CA ASP A 460 12.48 5.01 9.38
C ASP A 460 12.92 4.05 8.26
N TRP A 461 13.23 2.80 8.60
CA TRP A 461 13.56 1.75 7.63
C TRP A 461 12.66 0.50 7.87
N PRO A 462 11.40 0.52 7.42
CA PRO A 462 10.40 -0.49 7.75
C PRO A 462 10.38 -1.67 6.77
N TYR A 463 11.52 -2.04 6.16
CA TYR A 463 11.56 -3.04 5.08
C TYR A 463 11.76 -4.46 5.60
N PHE A 464 10.74 -4.99 6.29
CA PHE A 464 10.82 -6.29 6.99
C PHE A 464 11.14 -7.49 6.08
N TYR A 465 10.82 -7.41 4.79
CA TYR A 465 11.13 -8.48 3.84
C TYR A 465 12.38 -8.25 3.01
N GLN A 466 13.10 -7.16 3.23
CA GLN A 466 14.36 -6.89 2.57
C GLN A 466 15.50 -7.25 3.50
N GLN A 467 16.43 -8.11 3.07
CA GLN A 467 17.48 -8.62 3.97
C GLN A 467 18.39 -7.53 4.53
N GLU A 468 18.88 -6.61 3.68
CA GLU A 468 19.79 -5.52 4.08
C GLU A 468 19.41 -4.20 3.39
N PRO A 469 19.72 -3.03 3.99
CA PRO A 469 19.54 -1.73 3.35
C PRO A 469 20.27 -1.67 2.01
N GLY A 470 19.55 -1.24 0.98
CA GLY A 470 20.07 -1.18 -0.37
C GLY A 470 18.96 -1.17 -1.41
N LEU A 471 19.34 -1.05 -2.68
CA LEU A 471 18.41 -1.19 -3.80
C LEU A 471 18.56 -2.60 -4.38
N PRO A 472 17.51 -3.43 -4.35
CA PRO A 472 17.51 -4.68 -5.08
C PRO A 472 17.88 -4.52 -6.54
N SER A 473 18.67 -5.46 -7.07
CA SER A 473 19.03 -5.47 -8.49
C SER A 473 17.80 -5.53 -9.39
N SER A 474 16.77 -6.30 -9.02
CA SER A 474 15.49 -6.31 -9.75
C SER A 474 14.81 -4.93 -9.82
N VAL A 475 14.79 -4.16 -8.72
CA VAL A 475 14.21 -2.82 -8.67
C VAL A 475 15.00 -1.87 -9.56
N LEU A 476 16.33 -1.95 -9.51
CA LEU A 476 17.21 -1.15 -10.38
C LEU A 476 17.01 -1.47 -11.86
N ILE A 477 17.01 -2.75 -12.23
CA ILE A 477 16.83 -3.20 -13.62
C ILE A 477 15.46 -2.75 -14.14
N ILE A 478 14.40 -2.97 -13.37
CA ILE A 478 13.05 -2.57 -13.79
C ILE A 478 12.93 -1.05 -13.85
N SER A 479 13.44 -0.31 -12.86
CA SER A 479 13.44 1.16 -12.90
C SER A 479 14.21 1.70 -14.12
N LEU A 480 15.33 1.08 -14.49
CA LEU A 480 16.09 1.43 -15.69
C LEU A 480 15.31 1.14 -16.97
N VAL A 481 14.71 -0.05 -17.09
CA VAL A 481 13.86 -0.42 -18.23
C VAL A 481 12.70 0.57 -18.37
N LEU A 482 12.03 0.90 -17.28
CA LEU A 482 10.93 1.88 -17.29
C LEU A 482 11.43 3.27 -17.65
N ALA A 483 12.56 3.72 -17.11
CA ALA A 483 13.15 5.00 -17.49
C ALA A 483 13.46 5.05 -18.99
N VAL A 484 13.99 3.97 -19.58
CA VAL A 484 14.23 3.86 -21.02
C VAL A 484 12.92 3.88 -21.82
N VAL A 485 11.89 3.14 -21.40
CA VAL A 485 10.57 3.14 -22.05
C VAL A 485 9.91 4.52 -21.97
N CYS A 486 9.98 5.19 -20.82
CA CYS A 486 9.48 6.55 -20.64
C CYS A 486 10.23 7.54 -21.54
N TRP A 487 11.56 7.46 -21.56
CA TRP A 487 12.40 8.30 -22.41
C TRP A 487 12.09 8.09 -23.89
N TRP A 488 11.95 6.84 -24.33
CA TRP A 488 11.57 6.50 -25.69
C TRP A 488 10.18 7.05 -26.05
N ALA A 489 9.18 6.84 -25.18
CA ALA A 489 7.84 7.39 -25.38
C ALA A 489 7.83 8.92 -25.48
N ILE A 490 8.56 9.62 -24.60
CA ILE A 490 8.71 11.08 -24.64
C ILE A 490 9.34 11.50 -25.98
N ARG A 491 10.42 10.83 -26.40
CA ARG A 491 11.14 11.14 -27.65
C ARG A 491 10.25 10.98 -28.89
N GLU A 492 9.51 9.88 -29.01
CA GLU A 492 8.62 9.60 -30.14
C GLU A 492 7.52 10.65 -30.31
N THR A 493 7.12 11.30 -29.22
CA THR A 493 6.12 12.36 -29.30
C THR A 493 6.67 13.67 -29.87
N GLY A 494 7.99 13.80 -30.07
CA GLY A 494 8.66 15.04 -30.44
C GLY A 494 8.75 16.06 -29.30
N TYR A 495 8.26 15.71 -28.12
CA TYR A 495 8.37 16.47 -26.88
C TYR A 495 9.77 16.26 -26.28
N GLY A 496 10.79 16.78 -26.96
CA GLY A 496 12.18 16.70 -26.50
C GLY A 496 12.50 17.66 -25.35
N ALA A 497 13.72 17.58 -24.81
CA ALA A 497 14.21 18.41 -23.69
C ALA A 497 14.02 19.93 -23.88
N ARG A 498 13.93 20.41 -25.13
CA ARG A 498 13.68 21.83 -25.46
C ARG A 498 12.28 22.31 -25.09
N TRP A 499 11.30 21.41 -25.03
CA TRP A 499 9.90 21.74 -24.69
C TRP A 499 9.57 21.44 -23.22
N MET A 500 10.52 20.83 -22.50
CA MET A 500 10.43 20.55 -21.08
C MET A 500 10.67 21.84 -20.29
N GLN A 501 9.73 22.20 -19.43
CA GLN A 501 9.90 23.30 -18.49
C GLN A 501 10.49 22.75 -17.19
N TRP A 502 11.82 22.89 -17.04
CA TRP A 502 12.57 22.26 -15.96
C TRP A 502 12.12 22.72 -14.58
N HIS A 503 11.71 23.98 -14.42
CA HIS A 503 11.10 24.46 -13.19
C HIS A 503 9.93 23.59 -12.73
N PHE A 504 8.98 23.29 -13.63
CA PHE A 504 7.80 22.46 -13.35
C PHE A 504 8.16 21.00 -13.15
N PHE A 505 9.10 20.47 -13.93
CA PHE A 505 9.60 19.11 -13.79
C PHE A 505 10.16 18.86 -12.37
N PHE A 506 11.08 19.69 -11.89
CA PHE A 506 11.65 19.52 -10.55
C PHE A 506 10.61 19.76 -9.45
N LEU A 507 9.67 20.69 -9.68
CA LEU A 507 8.58 20.92 -8.73
C LEU A 507 7.66 19.70 -8.59
N GLY A 508 7.37 19.01 -9.69
CA GLY A 508 6.57 17.79 -9.70
C GLY A 508 7.29 16.60 -9.06
N ALA A 509 8.59 16.46 -9.33
CA ALA A 509 9.44 15.45 -8.72
C ALA A 509 9.51 15.61 -7.20
N ALA A 510 9.72 16.85 -6.72
CA ALA A 510 9.76 17.17 -5.31
C ALA A 510 8.39 16.95 -4.62
N PHE A 511 7.30 17.35 -5.28
CA PHE A 511 5.95 17.16 -4.77
C PHE A 511 5.61 15.68 -4.56
N LEU A 512 5.92 14.80 -5.52
CA LEU A 512 5.57 13.38 -5.38
C LEU A 512 6.37 12.71 -4.24
N LEU A 513 7.64 13.07 -4.04
CA LEU A 513 8.43 12.59 -2.90
C LEU A 513 7.89 13.09 -1.57
N LEU A 514 7.46 14.35 -1.51
CA LEU A 514 6.85 14.93 -0.32
C LEU A 514 5.51 14.25 0.00
N GLU A 515 4.67 13.99 -1.01
CA GLU A 515 3.41 13.25 -0.87
C GLU A 515 3.65 11.83 -0.32
N ALA A 516 4.58 11.09 -0.94
CA ALA A 516 5.00 9.75 -0.50
C ALA A 516 5.38 9.72 0.99
N GLN A 517 6.14 10.72 1.41
CA GLN A 517 6.63 10.87 2.77
C GLN A 517 5.49 11.21 3.76
N ILE A 518 4.57 12.10 3.36
CA ILE A 518 3.40 12.47 4.17
C ILE A 518 2.47 11.26 4.35
N ILE A 519 2.16 10.54 3.27
CA ILE A 519 1.32 9.32 3.31
C ILE A 519 1.94 8.30 4.27
N SER A 520 3.26 8.07 4.18
CA SER A 520 3.97 7.14 5.06
C SER A 520 3.87 7.52 6.54
N LYS A 521 4.05 8.81 6.87
CA LYS A 521 3.92 9.30 8.26
C LYS A 521 2.49 9.27 8.77
N MET A 522 1.51 9.62 7.95
CA MET A 522 0.10 9.59 8.33
C MET A 522 -0.38 8.15 8.55
N ALA A 523 0.09 7.21 7.73
CA ALA A 523 -0.17 5.78 7.93
C ALA A 523 0.41 5.27 9.26
N LEU A 524 1.57 5.76 9.68
CA LEU A 524 2.13 5.46 11.00
C LEU A 524 1.34 6.08 12.17
N LEU A 525 0.55 7.13 11.96
CA LEU A 525 -0.22 7.81 13.03
C LEU A 525 -1.64 7.26 13.18
N PHE A 526 -2.27 6.90 12.06
CA PHE A 526 -3.68 6.53 11.99
C PHE A 526 -3.91 5.08 11.54
N GLY A 527 -2.83 4.34 11.32
CA GLY A 527 -2.87 3.00 10.72
C GLY A 527 -2.87 3.05 9.19
N THR A 528 -2.48 1.94 8.59
CA THR A 528 -2.34 1.77 7.15
C THR A 528 -3.66 1.37 6.48
N THR A 529 -4.71 2.18 6.67
CA THR A 529 -6.03 1.92 6.08
C THR A 529 -6.25 2.70 4.78
N TRP A 530 -7.06 2.16 3.86
CA TRP A 530 -7.48 2.89 2.66
C TRP A 530 -8.26 4.17 2.99
N LEU A 531 -8.95 4.18 4.15
CA LEU A 531 -9.62 5.37 4.66
C LEU A 531 -8.62 6.48 4.94
N VAL A 532 -7.54 6.17 5.68
CA VAL A 532 -6.50 7.14 6.04
C VAL A 532 -5.86 7.71 4.77
N ASN A 533 -5.50 6.86 3.80
CA ASN A 533 -4.95 7.34 2.53
C ASN A 533 -5.92 8.28 1.79
N SER A 534 -7.21 7.92 1.75
CA SER A 534 -8.24 8.75 1.10
C SER A 534 -8.39 10.11 1.80
N ILE A 535 -8.35 10.13 3.12
CA ILE A 535 -8.41 11.36 3.93
C ILE A 535 -7.17 12.22 3.70
N VAL A 536 -5.97 11.62 3.72
CA VAL A 536 -4.70 12.33 3.50
C VAL A 536 -4.68 12.97 2.11
N ILE A 537 -4.98 12.21 1.06
CA ILE A 537 -5.00 12.76 -0.31
C ILE A 537 -6.06 13.86 -0.42
N SER A 538 -7.25 13.68 0.16
CA SER A 538 -8.28 14.72 0.17
C SER A 538 -7.81 15.99 0.88
N ALA A 539 -7.11 15.86 2.02
CA ALA A 539 -6.53 17.00 2.74
C ALA A 539 -5.47 17.72 1.90
N LEU A 540 -4.60 16.99 1.19
CA LEU A 540 -3.62 17.57 0.27
C LEU A 540 -4.30 18.36 -0.86
N LEU A 541 -5.33 17.81 -1.47
CA LEU A 541 -6.09 18.50 -2.54
C LEU A 541 -6.79 19.76 -2.00
N LEU A 542 -7.36 19.71 -0.80
CA LEU A 542 -7.97 20.88 -0.16
C LEU A 542 -6.94 21.98 0.14
N LEU A 543 -5.72 21.61 0.56
CA LEU A 543 -4.63 22.57 0.75
C LEU A 543 -4.19 23.21 -0.58
N ILE A 544 -4.16 22.44 -1.68
CA ILE A 544 -3.92 22.98 -3.02
C ILE A 544 -5.02 23.97 -3.42
N VAL A 545 -6.29 23.64 -3.15
CA VAL A 545 -7.42 24.55 -3.36
C VAL A 545 -7.28 25.82 -2.51
N GLY A 546 -6.87 25.69 -1.25
CA GLY A 546 -6.58 26.81 -0.36
C GLY A 546 -5.46 27.71 -0.90
N ALA A 547 -4.39 27.11 -1.42
CA ALA A 547 -3.29 27.83 -2.05
C ALA A 547 -3.74 28.58 -3.31
N ASN A 548 -4.57 27.95 -4.15
CA ASN A 548 -5.16 28.59 -5.32
C ASN A 548 -6.02 29.79 -4.92
N ALA A 549 -6.89 29.64 -3.91
CA ALA A 549 -7.74 30.71 -3.41
C ALA A 549 -6.92 31.88 -2.85
N LEU A 550 -5.84 31.59 -2.13
CA LEU A 550 -4.94 32.60 -1.59
C LEU A 550 -4.23 33.38 -2.69
N VAL A 551 -3.71 32.72 -3.72
CA VAL A 551 -3.06 33.40 -4.87
C VAL A 551 -4.08 34.17 -5.70
N GLN A 552 -5.31 33.69 -5.81
CA GLN A 552 -6.39 34.42 -6.47
C GLN A 552 -6.77 35.70 -5.70
N TRP A 553 -6.78 35.65 -4.37
CA TRP A 553 -7.07 36.81 -3.51
C TRP A 553 -5.90 37.80 -3.43
N LYS A 554 -4.66 37.30 -3.35
CA LYS A 554 -3.44 38.10 -3.25
C LYS A 554 -2.41 37.63 -4.30
N PRO A 555 -2.52 38.11 -5.55
CA PRO A 555 -1.62 37.71 -6.65
C PRO A 555 -0.14 38.05 -6.42
N ASP A 556 0.13 39.08 -5.60
CA ASP A 556 1.49 39.60 -5.35
C ASP A 556 2.28 38.83 -4.28
N ILE A 557 1.77 37.69 -3.80
CA ILE A 557 2.51 36.87 -2.81
C ILE A 557 3.87 36.49 -3.37
N SER A 558 4.93 36.91 -2.69
CA SER A 558 6.31 36.61 -3.07
C SER A 558 6.56 35.10 -3.15
N SER A 559 7.13 34.64 -4.26
CA SER A 559 7.53 33.24 -4.38
C SER A 559 8.69 32.90 -3.46
N THR A 560 9.56 33.86 -3.14
CA THR A 560 10.62 33.66 -2.13
C THR A 560 9.99 33.31 -0.79
N PHE A 561 8.93 34.02 -0.39
CA PHE A 561 8.16 33.68 0.81
C PHE A 561 7.61 32.24 0.76
N ALA A 562 7.03 31.83 -0.38
CA ALA A 562 6.51 30.48 -0.53
C ALA A 562 7.63 29.41 -0.45
N TYR A 563 8.76 29.60 -1.12
CA TYR A 563 9.90 28.69 -1.02
C TYR A 563 10.49 28.63 0.39
N THR A 564 10.65 29.77 1.07
CA THR A 564 11.05 29.81 2.48
C THR A 564 10.06 29.04 3.35
N GLY A 565 8.75 29.16 3.10
CA GLY A 565 7.72 28.38 3.76
C GLY A 565 7.88 26.87 3.56
N ILE A 566 8.20 26.42 2.33
CA ILE A 566 8.51 25.00 2.04
C ILE A 566 9.68 24.53 2.91
N PHE A 567 10.82 25.23 2.86
CA PHE A 567 12.02 24.79 3.59
C PHE A 567 11.83 24.79 5.12
N ILE A 568 11.17 25.81 5.69
CA ILE A 568 10.88 25.87 7.13
C ILE A 568 9.95 24.73 7.54
N SER A 569 8.85 24.52 6.81
CA SER A 569 7.89 23.47 7.15
C SER A 569 8.48 22.06 6.98
N MET A 570 9.35 21.85 5.99
CA MET A 570 10.11 20.60 5.83
C MET A 570 11.12 20.40 6.96
N ALA A 571 11.83 21.44 7.39
CA ALA A 571 12.77 21.36 8.51
C ALA A 571 12.03 20.99 9.81
N ILE A 572 10.89 21.62 10.08
CA ILE A 572 10.01 21.27 11.21
C ILE A 572 9.59 19.80 11.12
N SER A 573 9.14 19.36 9.95
CA SER A 573 8.70 17.97 9.73
C SER A 573 9.84 16.95 9.88
N TYR A 574 11.08 17.33 9.56
CA TYR A 574 12.26 16.48 9.72
C TYR A 574 12.70 16.37 11.18
N SER A 575 12.68 17.49 11.92
CA SER A 575 13.18 17.57 13.30
C SER A 575 12.21 17.05 14.35
N ILE A 576 10.90 17.17 14.13
CA ILE A 576 9.89 16.75 15.12
C ILE A 576 9.64 15.24 15.02
N PRO A 577 9.90 14.45 16.08
CA PRO A 577 9.61 13.01 16.12
C PRO A 577 8.12 12.74 15.96
N LEU A 578 7.76 11.65 15.29
CA LEU A 578 6.36 11.32 14.99
C LEU A 578 5.55 11.08 16.28
N GLU A 579 6.24 10.67 17.35
CA GLU A 579 5.65 10.34 18.64
C GLU A 579 4.98 11.54 19.32
N THR A 580 5.44 12.76 18.98
CA THR A 580 4.87 14.01 19.52
C THR A 580 3.46 14.29 19.00
N TYR A 581 3.07 13.67 17.88
CA TYR A 581 1.75 13.84 17.29
C TYR A 581 0.72 12.83 17.85
N PHE A 582 1.09 11.94 18.76
CA PHE A 582 0.14 11.03 19.41
C PHE A 582 -0.69 11.74 20.49
N PHE A 583 -1.69 12.52 20.06
CA PHE A 583 -2.67 13.13 20.96
C PHE A 583 -3.76 12.13 21.37
N ASP A 584 -4.28 12.27 22.59
CA ASP A 584 -5.42 11.49 23.09
C ASP A 584 -6.72 11.78 22.31
N SER A 585 -6.92 13.03 21.90
CA SER A 585 -8.06 13.43 21.08
C SER A 585 -7.80 13.13 19.61
N LEU A 586 -8.65 12.30 19.00
CA LEU A 586 -8.60 11.97 17.58
C LEU A 586 -8.66 13.24 16.70
N TRP A 587 -9.54 14.18 17.03
CA TRP A 587 -9.69 15.43 16.26
C TRP A 587 -8.46 16.31 16.34
N LEU A 588 -7.85 16.42 17.52
CA LEU A 588 -6.60 17.16 17.68
C LEU A 588 -5.46 16.49 16.92
N LYS A 589 -5.39 15.16 16.99
CA LYS A 589 -4.43 14.35 16.23
C LYS A 589 -4.55 14.58 14.73
N VAL A 590 -5.76 14.47 14.18
CA VAL A 590 -6.02 14.67 12.75
C VAL A 590 -5.66 16.10 12.34
N LEU A 591 -6.14 17.10 13.07
CA LEU A 591 -5.97 18.50 12.70
C LEU A 591 -4.51 18.96 12.79
N VAL A 592 -3.82 18.65 13.88
CA VAL A 592 -2.41 19.05 14.07
C VAL A 592 -1.50 18.29 13.10
N SER A 593 -1.67 16.98 12.96
CA SER A 593 -0.83 16.18 12.06
C SER A 593 -1.05 16.57 10.61
N ALA A 594 -2.31 16.77 10.18
CA ALA A 594 -2.60 17.23 8.82
C ALA A 594 -2.04 18.62 8.57
N LEU A 595 -2.22 19.56 9.49
CA LEU A 595 -1.70 20.92 9.32
C LEU A 595 -0.18 20.94 9.25
N VAL A 596 0.52 20.30 10.20
CA VAL A 596 1.98 20.38 10.28
C VAL A 596 2.66 19.57 9.18
N LEU A 597 2.23 18.32 8.96
CA LEU A 597 2.86 17.44 7.98
C LEU A 597 2.55 17.85 6.54
N CYS A 598 1.36 18.40 6.27
CA CYS A 598 0.97 18.81 4.92
C CYS A 598 1.25 20.29 4.61
N LEU A 599 1.73 21.09 5.58
CA LEU A 599 2.07 22.50 5.36
C LEU A 599 3.03 22.75 4.19
N PRO A 600 4.09 21.91 3.96
CA PRO A 600 4.97 22.14 2.83
C PRO A 600 4.24 22.02 1.48
N VAL A 601 3.18 21.19 1.40
CA VAL A 601 2.34 21.07 0.20
C VAL A 601 1.53 22.33 -0.05
N PHE A 602 1.01 22.98 0.99
CA PHE A 602 0.33 24.26 0.85
C PHE A 602 1.23 25.32 0.22
N PHE A 603 2.46 25.47 0.73
CA PHE A 603 3.43 26.41 0.16
C PHE A 603 3.89 26.02 -1.25
N ALA A 604 4.09 24.73 -1.52
CA ALA A 604 4.38 24.23 -2.87
C ALA A 604 3.24 24.52 -3.84
N GLY A 605 1.98 24.44 -3.38
CA GLY A 605 0.79 24.82 -4.14
C GLY A 605 0.81 26.29 -4.55
N ILE A 606 1.23 27.20 -3.65
CA ILE A 606 1.39 28.64 -3.95
C ILE A 606 2.42 28.85 -5.06
N VAL A 607 3.57 28.17 -4.96
CA VAL A 607 4.61 28.23 -6.00
C VAL A 607 4.07 27.73 -7.34
N PHE A 608 3.43 26.55 -7.33
CA PHE A 608 2.89 25.93 -8.54
C PHE A 608 1.87 26.82 -9.23
N ILE A 609 0.82 27.27 -8.53
CA ILE A 609 -0.28 28.01 -9.17
C ILE A 609 0.17 29.37 -9.69
N ARG A 610 1.09 30.05 -8.98
CA ARG A 610 1.66 31.32 -9.45
C ARG A 610 2.51 31.11 -10.70
N SER A 611 3.40 30.11 -10.70
CA SER A 611 4.20 29.77 -11.88
C SER A 611 3.30 29.34 -13.04
N PHE A 612 2.25 28.55 -12.78
CA PHE A 612 1.34 28.05 -13.81
C PHE A 612 0.52 29.17 -14.45
N ALA A 613 0.07 30.14 -13.65
CA ALA A 613 -0.55 31.36 -14.15
C ALA A 613 0.41 32.18 -15.03
N SER A 614 1.68 32.32 -14.62
CA SER A 614 2.70 33.01 -15.43
C SER A 614 3.08 32.28 -16.72
N ALA A 615 2.82 30.98 -16.79
CA ALA A 615 3.00 30.13 -17.96
C ALA A 615 1.72 30.03 -18.83
N GLY A 616 0.70 30.85 -18.54
CA GLY A 616 -0.56 30.89 -19.30
C GLY A 616 -1.36 29.59 -19.26
N PHE A 617 -1.26 28.82 -18.16
CA PHE A 617 -1.91 27.51 -18.01
C PHE A 617 -1.56 26.51 -19.13
N SER A 618 -0.35 26.62 -19.69
CA SER A 618 0.07 25.79 -20.82
C SER A 618 0.07 24.29 -20.50
N GLY A 619 -0.39 23.48 -21.46
CA GLY A 619 -0.37 22.02 -21.33
C GLY A 619 1.04 21.46 -21.16
N ASN A 620 2.05 22.15 -21.72
CA ASN A 620 3.46 21.82 -21.56
C ASN A 620 3.94 21.97 -20.10
N ALA A 621 3.52 23.01 -19.38
CA ALA A 621 3.89 23.21 -17.99
C ALA A 621 3.34 22.09 -17.09
N LEU A 622 2.06 21.76 -17.26
CA LEU A 622 1.41 20.67 -16.52
C LEU A 622 1.99 19.30 -16.91
N GLY A 623 2.26 19.08 -18.20
CA GLY A 623 2.92 17.87 -18.69
C GLY A 623 4.32 17.70 -18.11
N SER A 624 5.14 18.75 -18.10
CA SER A 624 6.47 18.75 -17.48
C SER A 624 6.39 18.42 -16.00
N ASN A 625 5.42 19.00 -15.28
CA ASN A 625 5.20 18.71 -13.87
C ASN A 625 4.91 17.23 -13.60
N LEU A 626 3.99 16.63 -14.36
CA LEU A 626 3.62 15.22 -14.18
C LEU A 626 4.73 14.24 -14.58
N ILE A 627 5.49 14.55 -15.63
CA ILE A 627 6.68 13.78 -16.01
C ILE A 627 7.77 13.89 -14.92
N GLY A 628 7.89 15.06 -14.30
CA GLY A 628 8.73 15.26 -13.12
C GLY A 628 8.28 14.40 -11.94
N SER A 629 6.98 14.39 -11.63
CA SER A 629 6.41 13.52 -10.59
C SER A 629 6.75 12.06 -10.82
N LEU A 630 6.68 11.56 -12.06
CA LEU A 630 7.13 10.20 -12.40
C LEU A 630 8.57 9.92 -11.92
N VAL A 631 9.50 10.85 -12.15
CA VAL A 631 10.89 10.71 -11.68
C VAL A 631 10.96 10.74 -10.17
N GLY A 632 10.20 11.61 -9.51
CA GLY A 632 10.04 11.59 -8.05
C GLY A 632 9.59 10.23 -7.53
N GLY A 633 8.66 9.56 -8.21
CA GLY A 633 8.13 8.25 -7.82
C GLY A 633 9.14 7.12 -8.01
N LEU A 634 10.02 7.22 -9.01
CA LEU A 634 11.17 6.33 -9.16
C LEU A 634 12.20 6.58 -8.05
N LEU A 635 12.48 7.84 -7.73
CA LEU A 635 13.43 8.24 -6.68
C LEU A 635 12.99 7.83 -5.27
N GLU A 636 11.68 7.63 -5.04
CA GLU A 636 11.16 7.11 -3.77
C GLU A 636 11.83 5.78 -3.36
N SER A 637 12.21 4.94 -4.33
CA SER A 637 12.90 3.67 -4.09
C SER A 637 14.22 3.83 -3.32
N LEU A 638 14.87 5.01 -3.37
CA LEU A 638 16.08 5.32 -2.59
C LEU A 638 15.88 5.21 -1.08
N SER A 639 14.63 5.30 -0.60
CA SER A 639 14.31 5.08 0.81
C SER A 639 14.59 3.65 1.29
N MET A 640 14.66 2.67 0.38
CA MET A 640 15.07 1.29 0.71
C MET A 640 16.53 1.20 1.11
N TRP A 641 17.34 2.18 0.68
CA TRP A 641 18.74 2.26 1.03
C TRP A 641 18.99 3.22 2.20
N THR A 642 18.33 4.37 2.20
CA THR A 642 18.68 5.49 3.09
C THR A 642 17.65 5.80 4.18
N GLY A 643 16.51 5.09 4.21
CA GLY A 643 15.40 5.36 5.13
C GLY A 643 14.37 6.34 4.56
N LEU A 644 13.24 6.50 5.24
CA LEU A 644 12.13 7.36 4.80
C LEU A 644 12.40 8.85 5.08
N LYS A 645 13.14 9.18 6.13
CA LYS A 645 13.51 10.56 6.47
C LYS A 645 14.39 11.21 5.40
N SER A 646 15.22 10.45 4.70
CA SER A 646 16.09 10.98 3.64
C SER A 646 15.30 11.53 2.44
N LEU A 647 14.08 11.03 2.20
CA LEU A 647 13.22 11.50 1.10
C LEU A 647 12.85 12.98 1.25
N LEU A 648 12.70 13.47 2.50
CA LEU A 648 12.49 14.90 2.77
C LEU A 648 13.70 15.74 2.32
N LEU A 649 14.92 15.26 2.57
CA LEU A 649 16.14 15.95 2.14
C LEU A 649 16.26 15.99 0.61
N LEU A 650 15.93 14.86 -0.05
CA LEU A 650 15.92 14.78 -1.51
C LEU A 650 14.85 15.68 -2.13
N ALA A 651 13.63 15.71 -1.56
CA ALA A 651 12.59 16.64 -1.99
C ALA A 651 13.05 18.10 -1.81
N GLY A 652 13.76 18.42 -0.73
CA GLY A 652 14.28 19.76 -0.46
C GLY A 652 15.31 20.19 -1.49
N PHE A 653 16.22 19.28 -1.86
CA PHE A 653 17.16 19.48 -2.95
C PHE A 653 16.44 19.76 -4.28
N LEU A 654 15.42 18.96 -4.63
CA LEU A 654 14.67 19.17 -5.88
C LEU A 654 13.87 20.49 -5.89
N TYR A 655 13.31 20.91 -4.74
CA TYR A 655 12.70 22.23 -4.61
C TYR A 655 13.72 23.36 -4.79
N LEU A 656 14.95 23.20 -4.26
CA LEU A 656 16.03 24.16 -4.49
C LEU A 656 16.39 24.25 -5.97
N VAL A 657 16.54 23.12 -6.65
CA VAL A 657 16.80 23.08 -8.10
C VAL A 657 15.67 23.77 -8.87
N SER A 658 14.41 23.51 -8.51
CA SER A 658 13.24 24.18 -9.09
C SER A 658 13.28 25.70 -8.92
N PHE A 659 13.76 26.20 -7.78
CA PHE A 659 13.91 27.64 -7.51
C PHE A 659 14.97 28.30 -8.40
N LEU A 660 16.08 27.60 -8.68
CA LEU A 660 17.15 28.07 -9.54
C LEU A 660 16.69 28.20 -11.00
N PHE A 661 16.06 27.15 -11.56
CA PHE A 661 15.54 27.19 -12.93
C PHE A 661 14.46 28.25 -13.15
N ARG A 662 13.69 28.57 -12.11
CA ARG A 662 12.69 29.65 -12.17
C ARG A 662 13.34 31.03 -12.41
N HIS A 663 14.50 31.28 -11.81
CA HIS A 663 15.20 32.55 -12.00
C HIS A 663 15.72 32.67 -13.43
N GLU A 664 16.30 31.61 -14.00
CA GLU A 664 16.77 31.60 -15.38
C GLU A 664 15.65 31.86 -16.41
N GLU A 665 14.49 31.22 -16.23
CA GLU A 665 13.34 31.43 -17.12
C GLU A 665 12.79 32.86 -17.04
N SER A 666 12.87 33.51 -15.86
CA SER A 666 12.46 34.91 -15.69
C SER A 666 13.43 35.90 -16.36
N VAL A 667 14.74 35.67 -16.24
CA VAL A 667 15.79 36.51 -16.82
C VAL A 667 15.80 36.38 -18.36
N SER A 668 15.58 35.17 -18.88
CA SER A 668 15.51 34.92 -20.32
C SER A 668 14.30 35.61 -20.97
N LYS A 669 13.13 35.62 -20.32
CA LYS A 669 11.96 36.35 -20.81
C LYS A 669 12.21 37.86 -20.84
N VAL A 670 12.82 38.44 -19.81
CA VAL A 670 13.15 39.88 -19.77
C VAL A 670 14.13 40.23 -20.90
N ALA A 671 15.21 39.46 -21.07
CA ALA A 671 16.21 39.70 -22.12
C ALA A 671 15.64 39.62 -23.55
N VAL A 672 14.69 38.71 -23.82
CA VAL A 672 14.01 38.60 -25.13
C VAL A 672 13.04 39.76 -25.36
N THR A 673 12.37 40.25 -24.32
CA THR A 673 11.46 41.39 -24.43
C THR A 673 12.22 42.69 -24.67
N ASP A 674 13.38 42.85 -24.02
CA ASP A 674 14.28 43.99 -24.22
C ASP A 674 14.88 44.00 -25.63
N LEU A 675 15.31 42.84 -26.15
CA LEU A 675 15.78 42.70 -27.55
C LEU A 675 14.67 43.02 -28.57
N ALA A 676 13.43 42.55 -28.34
CA ALA A 676 12.29 42.86 -29.22
C ALA A 676 11.89 44.35 -29.19
N SER A 677 12.03 45.00 -28.02
CA SER A 677 11.79 46.45 -27.88
C SER A 677 12.89 47.28 -28.58
N SER A 678 14.14 46.82 -28.56
CA SER A 678 15.26 47.48 -29.25
C SER A 678 15.20 47.37 -30.78
N GLN A 679 14.56 46.33 -31.33
CA GLN A 679 14.35 46.16 -32.77
C GLN A 679 13.12 46.87 -33.32
N THR A 680 12.24 47.38 -32.46
CA THR A 680 11.09 48.22 -32.85
C THR A 680 11.38 49.71 -32.69
N SER A 681 12.51 50.07 -32.07
CA SER A 681 13.00 51.45 -31.92
C SER A 681 14.17 51.81 -32.85
N ALA A 682 14.50 50.95 -33.81
CA ALA A 682 15.47 51.18 -34.88
C ALA A 682 14.77 50.97 -36.23
#